data_AF-A0A512RQ02-F1
#
_entry.id   AF-A0A512RQ02-F1
#
_cell.length_a   1.000
_cell.length_b   1.000
_cell.length_c   1.000
_cell.angle_alpha   90.00
_cell.angle_beta   90.00
_cell.angle_gamma   90.00
#
_symmetry.space_group_name_H-M   'P 1'
#
loop_
_entity.id
_entity.type
_entity.pdbx_description
1 polymer ?
#
loop_
_entity_poly.entity_id
_entity_poly.type
_entity_poly.pdbx_seq_one_letter_code
_entity_poly.pdbx_strand_id
1 'polypeptide(L)'
;MLKNNVMSKGYSLHIGLNKVNPRHYPGVPELNAAVNDAVFWESYAKQLGYSTASLHDGEATTEAVLAALGGCAEKMKAGDILLLTYAGHGSELPNDKAEGFDDERNDQTWCLYDRQLLDDELFAAFRLFAEGTRIVVVSDSCHSGTMVRALPDELDLSAMLESGLERAAGSRGLASRKLPLEVEQAVVQQFGETVYRPVQRQFETQPQAEDIKAAVKLLAACQDNQTTFDGEENGVFTESFMQLFEDDAFCNATAEELINRIRENYYFPRPNFFQYGAIIPSFDQSFPFIINIPDAAKVTGYRAPDLGAVPVERTAPTGIQVRKNAVLVLDIAGDAGFTGGQDIEILDEETFSGGKTFTIELLNTPHEHAWSAAHALQQELAAKGIQAQAEPVISVNPAQDRRAAREADASNPDYIKDWPPVMGDATGGIGWHLDADHSQLAKAAETVSGKPGAHVRIAHLDTGYIPGHAALPLMLDMANQRSFVKKEDPKVAVDKTDSGQDGHGLGTIVLLAGNRVKKEDTYDEYEGFIGGIPFAEVVPLRISESVVIMNSKNFSAAVRYAIEQGCEVISMSMAGKPDNRMAQAVNDAYEAGVVIVSAASNCWYKGTGALLPKCVMFPAAFERVIAATGAMFDHQPYDVKFLRTNGERAIGTQYMQGSWGPASRMTRALAAYTPNTPWASTAHTFLRSGGGTSSATPQVAAAAALWIAYHREEMEKKGYYEEGRKWLKVEAVRHALYTAAARDAVFPEWEKYYGNGILRAWDALQVGVADESELSLSPKAESSFFGIVETVGSFFKRRKLFRNAGPKPPENALGMELLHLLQTDPRFYELFSRLDLGSPSEVEKVLEDGVFQAQVLQSPYASAYLKEAILQ
;
A
#
# COMPACT_ATOMS: atom_id res chain seq x y z
N MET A 1 15.01 27.25 51.14
CA MET A 1 13.84 26.75 51.88
C MET A 1 13.18 25.67 51.03
N LEU A 2 13.30 24.41 51.42
CA LEU A 2 12.66 23.27 50.78
C LEU A 2 11.15 23.40 50.98
N LYS A 3 10.41 23.75 49.91
CA LYS A 3 8.94 23.62 49.92
C LYS A 3 8.64 22.13 49.89
N ASN A 4 7.88 21.66 50.88
CA ASN A 4 7.34 20.30 50.93
C ASN A 4 6.67 19.95 49.59
N ASN A 5 7.29 19.07 48.78
CA ASN A 5 6.60 18.42 47.67
C ASN A 5 5.53 17.51 48.30
N VAL A 6 4.27 17.96 48.31
CA VAL A 6 3.14 17.08 48.59
C VAL A 6 3.11 16.07 47.45
N MET A 7 3.44 14.81 47.74
CA MET A 7 3.35 13.75 46.74
C MET A 7 1.88 13.48 46.42
N SER A 8 1.54 13.50 45.13
CA SER A 8 0.23 13.14 44.61
C SER A 8 -0.13 11.70 44.99
N LYS A 9 -1.41 11.41 45.14
CA LYS A 9 -1.94 10.05 45.32
C LYS A 9 -2.67 9.59 44.07
N GLY A 10 -2.58 8.28 43.81
CA GLY A 10 -3.33 7.61 42.75
C GLY A 10 -4.42 6.72 43.34
N TYR A 11 -5.61 6.79 42.76
CA TYR A 11 -6.75 5.91 43.04
C TYR A 11 -7.18 5.25 41.75
N SER A 12 -7.60 3.99 41.77
CA SER A 12 -8.12 3.34 40.57
C SER A 12 -9.34 2.48 40.83
N LEU A 13 -10.21 2.43 39.84
CA LEU A 13 -11.43 1.62 39.81
C LEU A 13 -11.47 0.84 38.49
N HIS A 14 -11.49 -0.49 38.58
CA HIS A 14 -11.46 -1.38 37.42
C HIS A 14 -12.74 -2.19 37.34
N ILE A 15 -13.49 -1.99 36.26
CA ILE A 15 -14.82 -2.57 36.08
C ILE A 15 -14.76 -3.53 34.90
N GLY A 16 -15.13 -4.80 35.12
CA GLY A 16 -15.10 -5.85 34.10
C GLY A 16 -16.35 -6.71 34.17
N LEU A 17 -17.12 -6.78 33.08
CA LEU A 17 -18.33 -7.60 33.03
C LEU A 17 -18.26 -8.59 31.87
N ASN A 18 -18.04 -9.85 32.20
CA ASN A 18 -18.30 -10.96 31.29
C ASN A 18 -19.80 -11.27 31.24
N LYS A 19 -20.52 -10.98 32.33
CA LYS A 19 -21.93 -11.32 32.51
C LYS A 19 -22.75 -10.13 32.99
N VAL A 20 -23.96 -10.02 32.44
CA VAL A 20 -24.99 -9.07 32.84
C VAL A 20 -26.25 -9.80 33.34
N ASN A 21 -27.15 -9.12 34.04
CA ASN A 21 -28.37 -9.74 34.52
C ASN A 21 -29.31 -10.11 33.35
N PRO A 22 -29.58 -11.40 33.10
CA PRO A 22 -30.37 -11.83 31.95
C PRO A 22 -31.85 -11.43 32.03
N ARG A 23 -32.33 -10.99 33.20
CA ARG A 23 -33.69 -10.42 33.33
C ARG A 23 -33.79 -9.02 32.77
N HIS A 24 -32.71 -8.26 32.89
CA HIS A 24 -32.63 -6.90 32.37
C HIS A 24 -32.16 -6.91 30.90
N TYR A 25 -31.26 -7.84 30.58
CA TYR A 25 -30.63 -7.99 29.28
C TYR A 25 -30.93 -9.36 28.67
N PRO A 26 -32.17 -9.60 28.19
CA PRO A 26 -32.57 -10.92 27.71
C PRO A 26 -31.80 -11.30 26.45
N GLY A 27 -31.08 -12.43 26.48
CA GLY A 27 -30.42 -12.99 25.29
C GLY A 27 -29.07 -12.36 24.93
N VAL A 28 -28.48 -11.55 25.81
CA VAL A 28 -27.11 -11.03 25.61
C VAL A 28 -26.09 -12.17 25.68
N PRO A 29 -25.19 -12.28 24.68
CA PRO A 29 -24.06 -13.22 24.75
C PRO A 29 -23.13 -12.90 25.93
N GLU A 30 -22.62 -13.91 26.63
CA GLU A 30 -21.55 -13.68 27.61
C GLU A 30 -20.26 -13.28 26.88
N LEU A 31 -19.49 -12.36 27.48
CA LEU A 31 -18.11 -12.07 27.09
C LEU A 31 -17.16 -13.01 27.84
N ASN A 32 -15.94 -13.14 27.34
CA ASN A 32 -14.89 -14.00 27.89
C ASN A 32 -13.78 -13.20 28.59
N ALA A 33 -13.45 -12.01 28.08
CA ALA A 33 -12.21 -11.33 28.43
C ALA A 33 -12.36 -10.01 29.22
N ALA A 34 -13.56 -9.47 29.38
CA ALA A 34 -13.78 -8.19 30.06
C ALA A 34 -13.31 -8.20 31.54
N VAL A 35 -13.50 -9.31 32.26
CA VAL A 35 -12.96 -9.45 33.63
C VAL A 35 -11.43 -9.51 33.62
N ASN A 36 -10.83 -10.17 32.62
CA ASN A 36 -9.37 -10.25 32.50
C ASN A 36 -8.76 -8.87 32.21
N ASP A 37 -9.45 -8.02 31.44
CA ASP A 37 -9.02 -6.64 31.21
C ASP A 37 -8.99 -5.84 32.52
N ALA A 38 -10.05 -5.94 33.33
CA ALA A 38 -10.08 -5.28 34.63
C ALA A 38 -8.94 -5.77 35.55
N VAL A 39 -8.65 -7.07 35.55
CA VAL A 39 -7.53 -7.67 36.31
C VAL A 39 -6.17 -7.17 35.81
N PHE A 40 -5.99 -7.06 34.49
CA PHE A 40 -4.78 -6.49 33.91
C PHE A 40 -4.58 -5.04 34.36
N TRP A 41 -5.59 -4.19 34.17
CA TRP A 41 -5.51 -2.78 34.52
C TRP A 41 -5.31 -2.56 36.03
N GLU A 42 -5.93 -3.39 36.88
CA GLU A 42 -5.69 -3.37 38.32
C GLU A 42 -4.24 -3.71 38.66
N SER A 43 -3.70 -4.76 38.03
CA SER A 43 -2.31 -5.17 38.23
C SER A 43 -1.32 -4.10 37.78
N TYR A 44 -1.58 -3.48 36.64
CA TYR A 44 -0.78 -2.38 36.11
C TYR A 44 -0.85 -1.13 37.02
N ALA A 45 -2.05 -0.77 37.49
CA ALA A 45 -2.23 0.34 38.42
C ALA A 45 -1.49 0.10 39.76
N LYS A 46 -1.51 -1.13 40.29
CA LYS A 46 -0.72 -1.49 41.49
C LYS A 46 0.77 -1.29 41.29
N GLN A 47 1.30 -1.66 40.12
CA GLN A 47 2.72 -1.45 39.79
C GLN A 47 3.09 0.03 39.79
N LEU A 48 2.18 0.90 39.35
CA LEU A 48 2.36 2.35 39.35
C LEU A 48 2.09 3.02 40.71
N GLY A 49 1.65 2.26 41.73
CA GLY A 49 1.44 2.74 43.09
C GLY A 49 0.03 3.27 43.39
N TYR A 50 -0.97 2.91 42.58
CA TYR A 50 -2.37 3.28 42.82
C TYR A 50 -2.96 2.49 44.01
N SER A 51 -3.89 3.14 44.72
CA SER A 51 -4.83 2.46 45.61
C SER A 51 -6.01 1.95 44.79
N THR A 52 -6.11 0.64 44.60
CA THR A 52 -7.00 0.03 43.62
C THR A 52 -8.29 -0.53 44.24
N ALA A 53 -9.36 -0.52 43.46
CA ALA A 53 -10.59 -1.26 43.68
C ALA A 53 -11.06 -1.87 42.35
N SER A 54 -11.76 -3.00 42.41
CA SER A 54 -12.29 -3.67 41.22
C SER A 54 -13.73 -4.15 41.48
N LEU A 55 -14.56 -4.14 40.44
CA LEU A 55 -15.93 -4.64 40.47
C LEU A 55 -16.14 -5.55 39.26
N HIS A 56 -16.49 -6.81 39.49
CA HIS A 56 -16.64 -7.80 38.42
C HIS A 56 -18.05 -8.38 38.36
N ASP A 57 -18.57 -8.58 37.15
CA ASP A 57 -19.86 -9.23 36.89
C ASP A 57 -20.97 -8.72 37.84
N GLY A 58 -21.53 -9.60 38.67
CA GLY A 58 -22.62 -9.30 39.62
C GLY A 58 -22.32 -8.21 40.65
N GLU A 59 -21.06 -7.88 40.88
CA GLU A 59 -20.63 -6.81 41.79
C GLU A 59 -20.62 -5.43 41.11
N ALA A 60 -20.50 -5.40 39.78
CA ALA A 60 -20.44 -4.19 38.98
C ALA A 60 -21.86 -3.65 38.69
N THR A 61 -22.55 -3.23 39.74
CA THR A 61 -23.86 -2.56 39.64
C THR A 61 -23.71 -1.05 39.55
N THR A 62 -24.73 -0.37 39.03
CA THR A 62 -24.76 1.09 38.91
C THR A 62 -24.57 1.78 40.25
N GLU A 63 -25.20 1.27 41.31
CA GLU A 63 -25.03 1.77 42.68
C GLU A 63 -23.59 1.61 43.17
N ALA A 64 -22.98 0.44 42.98
CA ALA A 64 -21.61 0.17 43.42
C ALA A 64 -20.58 1.05 42.69
N VAL A 65 -20.74 1.21 41.38
CA VAL A 65 -19.85 2.04 40.55
C VAL A 65 -19.96 3.51 40.95
N LEU A 66 -21.17 4.07 41.04
CA LEU A 66 -21.36 5.47 41.43
C LEU A 66 -20.90 5.74 42.87
N ALA A 67 -21.13 4.81 43.80
CA ALA A 67 -20.64 4.93 45.17
C ALA A 67 -19.10 4.91 45.25
N ALA A 68 -18.43 4.07 44.45
CA ALA A 68 -16.98 4.03 44.38
C ALA A 68 -16.40 5.34 43.80
N LEU A 69 -17.01 5.88 42.74
CA LEU A 69 -16.63 7.18 42.16
C LEU A 69 -16.82 8.33 43.16
N GLY A 70 -17.98 8.39 43.83
CA GLY A 70 -18.24 9.39 44.88
C GLY A 70 -17.23 9.31 46.03
N GLY A 71 -16.91 8.08 46.47
CA GLY A 71 -15.88 7.87 47.51
C GLY A 71 -14.47 8.27 47.07
N CYS A 72 -14.15 8.25 45.77
CA CYS A 72 -12.90 8.80 45.24
C CYS A 72 -12.94 10.33 45.23
N ALA A 73 -14.03 10.93 44.75
CA ALA A 73 -14.22 12.38 44.71
C ALA A 73 -14.09 13.03 46.09
N GLU A 74 -14.62 12.39 47.15
CA GLU A 74 -14.49 12.86 48.54
C GLU A 74 -13.04 12.83 49.07
N LYS A 75 -12.23 11.88 48.61
CA LYS A 75 -10.86 11.65 49.13
C LYS A 75 -9.81 12.46 48.38
N MET A 76 -9.98 12.59 47.07
CA MET A 76 -8.98 13.18 46.18
C MET A 76 -8.85 14.68 46.37
N LYS A 77 -7.62 15.18 46.26
CA LYS A 77 -7.26 16.59 46.34
C LYS A 77 -6.57 17.03 45.06
N ALA A 78 -6.43 18.35 44.88
CA ALA A 78 -5.68 18.90 43.76
C ALA A 78 -4.27 18.26 43.67
N GLY A 79 -3.93 17.77 42.48
CA GLY A 79 -2.72 16.99 42.21
C GLY A 79 -2.93 15.48 42.18
N ASP A 80 -4.00 14.93 42.77
CA ASP A 80 -4.28 13.48 42.75
C ASP A 80 -4.83 13.03 41.39
N ILE A 81 -4.80 11.71 41.14
CA ILE A 81 -5.28 11.09 39.90
C ILE A 81 -6.18 9.89 40.16
N LEU A 82 -7.24 9.77 39.36
CA LEU A 82 -8.08 8.59 39.23
C LEU A 82 -7.79 7.88 37.90
N LEU A 83 -7.55 6.57 37.94
CA LEU A 83 -7.61 5.69 36.77
C LEU A 83 -8.91 4.87 36.83
N LEU A 84 -9.84 5.16 35.94
CA LEU A 84 -11.10 4.44 35.78
C LEU A 84 -11.00 3.55 34.54
N THR A 85 -11.21 2.25 34.67
CA THR A 85 -11.26 1.35 33.51
C THR A 85 -12.58 0.61 33.45
N TYR A 86 -13.16 0.51 32.26
CA TYR A 86 -14.37 -0.24 32.00
C TYR A 86 -14.17 -1.19 30.82
N ALA A 87 -14.49 -2.46 31.02
CA ALA A 87 -14.58 -3.47 29.97
C ALA A 87 -15.92 -4.20 30.11
N GLY A 88 -16.68 -4.26 29.01
CA GLY A 88 -18.01 -4.83 29.01
C GLY A 88 -18.85 -4.36 27.83
N HIS A 89 -20.13 -4.71 27.81
CA HIS A 89 -21.04 -4.28 26.76
C HIS A 89 -21.34 -2.78 26.83
N GLY A 90 -21.36 -2.09 25.69
CA GLY A 90 -21.94 -0.74 25.58
C GLY A 90 -23.22 -0.76 24.73
N SER A 91 -24.05 0.27 24.90
CA SER A 91 -25.31 0.47 24.16
C SER A 91 -25.61 1.97 24.05
N GLU A 92 -26.73 2.30 23.43
CA GLU A 92 -27.31 3.63 23.37
C GLU A 92 -28.79 3.58 23.77
N LEU A 93 -29.29 4.68 24.32
CA LEU A 93 -30.72 4.90 24.57
C LEU A 93 -31.19 6.18 23.87
N PRO A 94 -32.45 6.23 23.38
CA PRO A 94 -33.02 7.47 22.86
C PRO A 94 -32.89 8.60 23.88
N ASN A 95 -32.37 9.74 23.43
CA ASN A 95 -32.18 10.91 24.28
C ASN A 95 -33.51 11.67 24.47
N ASP A 96 -33.79 12.05 25.72
CA ASP A 96 -34.98 12.79 26.16
C ASP A 96 -34.65 14.26 26.54
N LYS A 97 -33.45 14.79 26.19
CA LYS A 97 -33.03 16.19 26.49
C LYS A 97 -33.88 17.24 25.76
N ALA A 98 -34.03 18.41 26.40
CA ALA A 98 -34.77 19.54 25.84
C ALA A 98 -34.01 20.24 24.70
N GLU A 99 -34.74 20.82 23.74
CA GLU A 99 -34.17 21.58 22.61
C GLU A 99 -33.15 22.64 23.11
N GLY A 100 -31.93 22.60 22.55
CA GLY A 100 -30.85 23.53 22.87
C GLY A 100 -29.94 23.12 24.04
N PHE A 101 -30.16 21.95 24.66
CA PHE A 101 -29.31 21.39 25.72
C PHE A 101 -28.52 20.15 25.29
N ASP A 102 -28.61 19.78 24.02
CA ASP A 102 -28.02 18.59 23.42
C ASP A 102 -27.59 18.80 21.96
N ASP A 103 -26.75 17.92 21.44
CA ASP A 103 -26.21 17.91 20.06
C ASP A 103 -26.97 16.96 19.10
N GLU A 104 -28.21 16.58 19.41
CA GLU A 104 -29.11 15.66 18.67
C GLU A 104 -28.69 14.17 18.73
N ARG A 105 -27.93 13.79 19.76
CA ARG A 105 -27.34 12.44 19.88
C ARG A 105 -28.05 11.59 20.95
N ASN A 106 -28.10 10.28 20.75
CA ASN A 106 -28.55 9.31 21.77
C ASN A 106 -27.62 9.29 23.01
N ASP A 107 -28.17 8.93 24.17
CA ASP A 107 -27.38 8.74 25.40
C ASP A 107 -26.52 7.46 25.28
N GLN A 108 -25.20 7.61 25.38
CA GLN A 108 -24.26 6.49 25.40
C GLN A 108 -24.25 5.82 26.77
N THR A 109 -24.20 4.48 26.81
CA THR A 109 -24.27 3.77 28.09
C THR A 109 -23.23 2.66 28.28
N TRP A 110 -22.85 2.45 29.54
CA TRP A 110 -22.17 1.24 29.99
C TRP A 110 -23.20 0.23 30.50
N CYS A 111 -23.25 -0.97 29.92
CA CYS A 111 -24.13 -2.03 30.40
C CYS A 111 -23.53 -2.67 31.67
N LEU A 112 -23.86 -2.08 32.82
CA LEU A 112 -23.56 -2.65 34.12
C LEU A 112 -24.49 -3.82 34.43
N TYR A 113 -24.23 -4.54 35.52
CA TYR A 113 -24.92 -5.80 35.78
C TYR A 113 -26.44 -5.62 35.94
N ASP A 114 -26.87 -4.57 36.62
CA ASP A 114 -28.26 -4.29 36.99
C ASP A 114 -29.02 -3.46 35.96
N ARG A 115 -28.38 -2.46 35.33
CA ARG A 115 -28.94 -1.65 34.25
C ARG A 115 -27.85 -0.91 33.48
N GLN A 116 -28.24 -0.20 32.42
CA GLN A 116 -27.36 0.69 31.69
C GLN A 116 -27.07 1.95 32.54
N LEU A 117 -25.79 2.27 32.75
CA LEU A 117 -25.31 3.53 33.33
C LEU A 117 -25.21 4.57 32.21
N LEU A 118 -25.92 5.68 32.35
CA LEU A 118 -25.88 6.76 31.37
C LEU A 118 -24.56 7.54 31.48
N ASP A 119 -24.06 8.04 30.35
CA ASP A 119 -22.96 9.00 30.31
C ASP A 119 -23.25 10.27 31.13
N ASP A 120 -24.49 10.77 31.15
CA ASP A 120 -24.93 11.87 32.00
C ASP A 120 -24.73 11.59 33.50
N GLU A 121 -24.96 10.35 33.96
CA GLU A 121 -24.68 9.94 35.33
C GLU A 121 -23.17 9.91 35.61
N LEU A 122 -22.37 9.50 34.63
CA LEU A 122 -20.91 9.52 34.72
C LEU A 122 -20.37 10.95 34.76
N PHE A 123 -20.89 11.86 33.93
CA PHE A 123 -20.55 13.28 33.97
C PHE A 123 -20.95 13.91 35.30
N ALA A 124 -22.13 13.58 35.83
CA ALA A 124 -22.55 14.01 37.16
C ALA A 124 -21.60 13.53 38.26
N ALA A 125 -21.10 12.28 38.18
CA ALA A 125 -20.08 11.79 39.09
C ALA A 125 -18.74 12.55 38.94
N PHE A 126 -18.31 12.86 37.71
CA PHE A 126 -17.07 13.62 37.46
C PHE A 126 -17.15 15.08 37.95
N ARG A 127 -18.32 15.71 37.97
CA ARG A 127 -18.52 17.05 38.55
C ARG A 127 -18.22 17.12 40.06
N LEU A 128 -18.27 15.99 40.76
CA LEU A 128 -17.97 15.93 42.20
C LEU A 128 -16.47 16.08 42.49
N PHE A 129 -15.60 15.85 41.50
CA PHE A 129 -14.15 15.92 41.69
C PHE A 129 -13.67 17.37 41.77
N ALA A 130 -12.76 17.63 42.71
CA ALA A 130 -12.24 18.97 42.95
C ALA A 130 -11.36 19.47 41.78
N GLU A 131 -11.28 20.79 41.63
CA GLU A 131 -10.39 21.44 40.67
C GLU A 131 -8.93 21.01 40.87
N GLY A 132 -8.22 20.76 39.77
CA GLY A 132 -6.82 20.33 39.79
C GLY A 132 -6.63 18.83 40.09
N THR A 133 -7.71 18.04 40.18
CA THR A 133 -7.64 16.57 40.13
C THR A 133 -7.56 16.10 38.67
N ARG A 134 -7.03 14.89 38.46
CA ARG A 134 -6.88 14.26 37.14
C ARG A 134 -7.73 13.00 37.08
N ILE A 135 -8.36 12.73 35.94
CA ILE A 135 -9.10 11.50 35.66
C ILE A 135 -8.64 10.95 34.32
N VAL A 136 -8.20 9.69 34.31
CA VAL A 136 -7.95 8.92 33.09
C VAL A 136 -9.00 7.82 33.03
N VAL A 137 -9.74 7.78 31.93
CA VAL A 137 -10.73 6.74 31.66
C VAL A 137 -10.22 5.88 30.52
N VAL A 138 -10.18 4.56 30.70
CA VAL A 138 -9.96 3.58 29.63
C VAL A 138 -11.26 2.81 29.45
N SER A 139 -11.95 3.02 28.33
CA SER A 139 -13.25 2.38 28.03
C SER A 139 -13.08 1.39 26.89
N ASP A 140 -12.98 0.11 27.23
CA ASP A 140 -12.95 -1.02 26.30
C ASP A 140 -14.35 -1.58 26.07
N SER A 141 -15.21 -0.72 25.52
CA SER A 141 -16.62 -0.96 25.18
C SER A 141 -17.00 -0.16 23.93
N CYS A 142 -18.16 -0.47 23.32
CA CYS A 142 -18.69 0.28 22.19
C CYS A 142 -20.16 0.57 22.28
N HIS A 143 -20.54 1.71 21.72
CA HIS A 143 -21.91 2.21 21.65
C HIS A 143 -22.52 1.91 20.29
N SER A 144 -23.84 1.79 20.24
CA SER A 144 -24.60 1.45 19.04
C SER A 144 -24.92 2.70 18.25
N GLY A 145 -24.04 3.14 17.35
CA GLY A 145 -24.28 4.34 16.53
C GLY A 145 -25.73 4.45 15.99
N THR A 146 -26.38 5.58 16.27
CA THR A 146 -27.73 6.01 15.87
C THR A 146 -28.69 4.89 15.43
N MET A 147 -29.62 4.50 16.32
CA MET A 147 -30.83 3.71 16.01
C MET A 147 -31.62 4.21 14.78
N VAL A 148 -31.40 5.45 14.34
CA VAL A 148 -32.04 6.10 13.19
C VAL A 148 -31.08 6.21 12.00
N ARG A 149 -30.45 5.11 11.59
CA ARG A 149 -30.11 4.99 10.16
C ARG A 149 -31.37 4.52 9.44
N ALA A 150 -31.92 5.38 8.58
CA ALA A 150 -32.60 4.88 7.39
C ALA A 150 -31.70 3.77 6.83
N LEU A 151 -32.25 2.56 6.62
CA LEU A 151 -31.53 1.37 6.14
C LEU A 151 -30.32 1.81 5.33
N PRO A 152 -29.07 1.59 5.80
CA PRO A 152 -27.90 2.11 5.12
C PRO A 152 -28.06 1.75 3.66
N ASP A 153 -28.02 2.77 2.79
CA ASP A 153 -28.25 2.62 1.37
C ASP A 153 -27.45 1.39 0.96
N GLU A 154 -28.09 0.36 0.40
CA GLU A 154 -27.49 -0.98 0.28
C GLU A 154 -26.22 -1.00 -0.56
N LEU A 155 -25.81 0.17 -1.08
CA LEU A 155 -24.70 0.47 -1.96
C LEU A 155 -23.71 1.49 -1.33
N ASP A 156 -23.75 1.74 -0.01
CA ASP A 156 -22.73 2.50 0.74
C ASP A 156 -21.51 1.62 1.08
N LEU A 157 -20.36 1.94 0.50
CA LEU A 157 -19.12 1.17 0.66
C LEU A 157 -18.52 1.27 2.08
N SER A 158 -18.71 2.38 2.80
CA SER A 158 -18.23 2.52 4.18
C SER A 158 -18.98 1.57 5.11
N ALA A 159 -20.31 1.55 5.01
CA ALA A 159 -21.16 0.65 5.80
C ALA A 159 -20.88 -0.83 5.46
N MET A 160 -20.62 -1.13 4.19
CA MET A 160 -20.22 -2.46 3.74
C MET A 160 -18.87 -2.89 4.31
N LEU A 161 -17.87 -2.02 4.27
CA LEU A 161 -16.54 -2.33 4.81
C LEU A 161 -16.63 -2.61 6.31
N GLU A 162 -17.34 -1.77 7.07
CA GLU A 162 -17.58 -1.96 8.50
C GLU A 162 -18.22 -3.31 8.79
N SER A 163 -19.34 -3.62 8.12
CA SER A 163 -20.06 -4.89 8.25
C SER A 163 -19.17 -6.10 7.90
N GLY A 164 -18.37 -5.97 6.84
CA GLY A 164 -17.42 -7.01 6.42
C GLY A 164 -16.35 -7.27 7.47
N LEU A 165 -15.83 -6.21 8.10
CA LEU A 165 -14.81 -6.31 9.16
C LEU A 165 -15.36 -6.91 10.45
N GLU A 166 -16.57 -6.52 10.85
CA GLU A 166 -17.26 -7.12 12.00
C GLU A 166 -17.51 -8.60 11.79
N ARG A 167 -18.02 -9.00 10.62
CA ARG A 167 -18.22 -10.43 10.32
C ARG A 167 -16.92 -11.20 10.25
N ALA A 168 -15.84 -10.61 9.72
CA ALA A 168 -14.52 -11.21 9.72
C ALA A 168 -13.96 -11.39 11.13
N ALA A 169 -14.23 -10.47 12.06
CA ALA A 169 -13.90 -10.64 13.48
C ALA A 169 -14.75 -11.75 14.12
N GLY A 170 -16.07 -11.73 13.93
CA GLY A 170 -16.97 -12.74 14.48
C GLY A 170 -16.69 -14.16 13.97
N SER A 171 -16.32 -14.33 12.70
CA SER A 171 -15.93 -15.65 12.16
C SER A 171 -14.67 -16.24 12.80
N ARG A 172 -13.85 -15.39 13.44
CA ARG A 172 -12.65 -15.79 14.20
C ARG A 172 -12.93 -16.00 15.69
N GLY A 173 -14.20 -15.96 16.11
CA GLY A 173 -14.59 -16.17 17.50
C GLY A 173 -14.46 -14.94 18.40
N LEU A 174 -14.17 -13.77 17.83
CA LEU A 174 -14.13 -12.52 18.57
C LEU A 174 -15.56 -12.04 18.86
N ALA A 175 -15.94 -11.98 20.13
CA ALA A 175 -17.29 -11.55 20.52
C ALA A 175 -17.39 -10.01 20.47
N SER A 176 -18.53 -9.49 20.03
CA SER A 176 -18.78 -8.06 20.01
C SER A 176 -19.06 -7.54 21.42
N ARG A 177 -18.42 -6.43 21.81
CA ARG A 177 -18.75 -5.69 23.03
C ARG A 177 -19.86 -4.65 22.83
N LYS A 178 -20.52 -4.67 21.68
CA LYS A 178 -21.75 -3.90 21.45
C LYS A 178 -22.96 -4.74 21.87
N LEU A 179 -23.94 -4.12 22.51
CA LEU A 179 -25.20 -4.79 22.83
C LEU A 179 -25.93 -5.15 21.52
N PRO A 180 -26.42 -6.39 21.33
CA PRO A 180 -27.15 -6.74 20.11
C PRO A 180 -28.40 -5.86 19.96
N LEU A 181 -28.67 -5.40 18.73
CA LEU A 181 -29.77 -4.45 18.45
C LEU A 181 -31.14 -4.95 18.96
N GLU A 182 -31.40 -6.25 18.83
CA GLU A 182 -32.65 -6.88 19.30
C GLU A 182 -32.79 -6.81 20.82
N VAL A 183 -31.67 -6.94 21.55
CA VAL A 183 -31.64 -6.80 23.00
C VAL A 183 -31.81 -5.33 23.36
N GLU A 184 -31.13 -4.41 22.69
CA GLU A 184 -31.29 -2.97 22.92
C GLU A 184 -32.75 -2.55 22.77
N GLN A 185 -33.41 -2.95 21.69
CA GLN A 185 -34.83 -2.71 21.48
C GLN A 185 -35.71 -3.31 22.58
N ALA A 186 -35.41 -4.53 23.03
CA ALA A 186 -36.13 -5.16 24.14
C ALA A 186 -35.94 -4.39 25.46
N VAL A 187 -34.72 -3.91 25.74
CA VAL A 187 -34.38 -3.11 26.92
C VAL A 187 -35.14 -1.77 26.89
N VAL A 188 -35.11 -1.06 25.76
CA VAL A 188 -35.85 0.19 25.57
C VAL A 188 -37.35 -0.04 25.74
N GLN A 189 -37.91 -1.08 25.10
CA GLN A 189 -39.34 -1.38 25.17
C GLN A 189 -39.80 -1.74 26.59
N GLN A 190 -39.00 -2.51 27.33
CA GLN A 190 -39.39 -3.02 28.64
C GLN A 190 -39.09 -2.04 29.77
N PHE A 191 -37.96 -1.33 29.70
CA PHE A 191 -37.42 -0.53 30.80
C PHE A 191 -37.26 0.96 30.49
N GLY A 192 -37.45 1.40 29.25
CA GLY A 192 -37.35 2.81 28.84
C GLY A 192 -38.18 3.75 29.72
N GLU A 193 -39.48 3.48 29.84
CA GLU A 193 -40.40 4.31 30.61
C GLU A 193 -40.25 4.21 32.13
N THR A 194 -39.86 3.04 32.62
CA THR A 194 -39.94 2.70 34.05
C THR A 194 -38.61 2.85 34.79
N VAL A 195 -37.49 2.67 34.09
CA VAL A 195 -36.14 2.72 34.66
C VAL A 195 -35.39 3.94 34.11
N TYR A 196 -35.32 4.11 32.79
CA TYR A 196 -34.41 5.09 32.20
C TYR A 196 -34.98 6.51 32.14
N ARG A 197 -36.25 6.70 31.74
CA ARG A 197 -36.88 8.02 31.72
C ARG A 197 -36.83 8.76 33.07
N PRO A 198 -37.08 8.10 34.23
CA PRO A 198 -36.91 8.76 35.53
C PRO A 198 -35.47 9.22 35.83
N VAL A 199 -34.47 8.55 35.26
CA VAL A 199 -33.06 8.92 35.39
C VAL A 199 -32.74 10.07 34.43
N GLN A 200 -33.10 9.96 33.14
CA GLN A 200 -32.88 10.98 32.11
C GLN A 200 -33.52 12.33 32.47
N ARG A 201 -34.72 12.33 33.07
CA ARG A 201 -35.39 13.55 33.55
C ARG A 201 -34.58 14.38 34.55
N GLN A 202 -33.62 13.78 35.26
CA GLN A 202 -32.75 14.51 36.19
C GLN A 202 -31.74 15.39 35.45
N PHE A 203 -31.47 15.06 34.18
CA PHE A 203 -30.46 15.69 33.34
C PHE A 203 -31.04 16.40 32.10
N GLU A 204 -32.37 16.36 31.89
CA GLU A 204 -33.09 16.95 30.74
C GLU A 204 -32.76 18.43 30.45
N THR A 205 -32.36 19.19 31.48
CA THR A 205 -31.99 20.62 31.39
C THR A 205 -30.55 20.89 31.79
N GLN A 206 -29.72 19.85 31.86
CA GLN A 206 -28.30 19.95 32.19
C GLN A 206 -27.46 19.73 30.93
N PRO A 207 -26.65 20.72 30.51
CA PRO A 207 -25.74 20.52 29.39
C PRO A 207 -24.73 19.41 29.71
N GLN A 208 -24.41 18.60 28.70
CA GLN A 208 -23.50 17.47 28.82
C GLN A 208 -22.08 17.97 29.17
N ALA A 209 -21.42 17.32 30.13
CA ALA A 209 -20.03 17.58 30.53
C ALA A 209 -19.63 19.03 30.92
N GLU A 210 -20.57 19.98 31.02
CA GLU A 210 -20.32 21.31 31.60
C GLU A 210 -20.00 21.22 33.10
N ASP A 211 -19.24 22.22 33.59
CA ASP A 211 -18.82 22.38 34.99
C ASP A 211 -17.94 21.25 35.58
N ILE A 212 -17.33 20.42 34.74
CA ILE A 212 -16.33 19.43 35.18
C ILE A 212 -15.00 20.14 35.50
N LYS A 213 -14.65 20.16 36.79
CA LYS A 213 -13.44 20.84 37.29
C LYS A 213 -12.19 19.99 37.24
N ALA A 214 -12.32 18.68 37.11
CA ALA A 214 -11.20 17.77 36.94
C ALA A 214 -10.63 17.87 35.51
N ALA A 215 -9.35 17.55 35.33
CA ALA A 215 -8.76 17.34 34.01
C ALA A 215 -9.04 15.90 33.58
N VAL A 216 -9.85 15.70 32.53
CA VAL A 216 -10.28 14.36 32.10
C VAL A 216 -9.65 13.98 30.77
N LYS A 217 -9.13 12.75 30.69
CA LYS A 217 -8.67 12.09 29.47
C LYS A 217 -9.40 10.76 29.30
N LEU A 218 -10.13 10.58 28.20
CA LEU A 218 -10.85 9.35 27.88
C LEU A 218 -10.20 8.66 26.67
N LEU A 219 -9.73 7.44 26.88
CA LEU A 219 -9.20 6.51 25.87
C LEU A 219 -10.26 5.45 25.61
N ALA A 220 -10.98 5.55 24.48
CA ALA A 220 -12.06 4.65 24.12
C ALA A 220 -11.65 3.67 23.01
N ALA A 221 -12.16 2.44 23.02
CA ALA A 221 -11.76 1.39 22.08
C ALA A 221 -12.22 1.61 20.63
N CYS A 222 -13.30 2.39 20.42
CA CYS A 222 -13.89 2.59 19.10
C CYS A 222 -14.43 4.01 18.93
N GLN A 223 -14.68 4.37 17.66
CA GLN A 223 -15.52 5.52 17.33
C GLN A 223 -16.98 5.19 17.62
N ASP A 224 -17.79 6.23 17.70
CA ASP A 224 -19.22 6.16 18.03
C ASP A 224 -20.05 5.27 17.10
N ASN A 225 -19.59 5.13 15.86
CA ASN A 225 -20.23 4.33 14.83
C ASN A 225 -19.52 2.99 14.60
N GLN A 226 -18.79 2.43 15.59
CA GLN A 226 -18.00 1.21 15.41
C GLN A 226 -18.15 0.22 16.57
N THR A 227 -17.69 -1.01 16.33
CA THR A 227 -17.75 -2.12 17.29
C THR A 227 -16.35 -2.59 17.69
N THR A 228 -16.13 -2.79 18.99
CA THR A 228 -14.93 -3.38 19.58
C THR A 228 -15.17 -4.83 19.96
N PHE A 229 -14.06 -5.55 20.08
CA PHE A 229 -14.05 -7.00 20.17
C PHE A 229 -13.43 -7.49 21.46
N ASP A 230 -14.09 -8.49 22.01
CA ASP A 230 -13.64 -9.33 23.09
C ASP A 230 -12.77 -10.45 22.49
N GLY A 231 -11.49 -10.46 22.87
CA GLY A 231 -10.53 -11.47 22.43
C GLY A 231 -10.61 -12.76 23.22
N GLU A 232 -9.68 -13.68 22.95
CA GLU A 232 -9.63 -14.98 23.63
C GLU A 232 -9.23 -14.84 25.11
N GLU A 233 -8.22 -14.02 25.39
CA GLU A 233 -7.72 -13.78 26.75
C GLU A 233 -8.08 -12.37 27.26
N ASN A 234 -7.93 -11.36 26.42
CA ASN A 234 -8.17 -9.95 26.73
C ASN A 234 -8.95 -9.26 25.60
N GLY A 235 -9.52 -8.07 25.87
CA GLY A 235 -10.12 -7.23 24.83
C GLY A 235 -9.05 -6.77 23.84
N VAL A 236 -9.39 -6.67 22.54
CA VAL A 236 -8.41 -6.30 21.50
C VAL A 236 -7.77 -4.93 21.79
N PHE A 237 -8.53 -3.99 22.37
CA PHE A 237 -8.01 -2.69 22.76
C PHE A 237 -7.07 -2.79 23.97
N THR A 238 -7.42 -3.58 24.98
CA THR A 238 -6.55 -3.84 26.14
C THR A 238 -5.24 -4.54 25.74
N GLU A 239 -5.29 -5.55 24.88
CA GLU A 239 -4.10 -6.23 24.33
C GLU A 239 -3.16 -5.26 23.59
N SER A 240 -3.74 -4.26 22.92
CA SER A 240 -2.94 -3.22 22.24
C SER A 240 -2.12 -2.40 23.24
N PHE A 241 -2.66 -2.08 24.41
CA PHE A 241 -1.89 -1.42 25.47
C PHE A 241 -0.82 -2.34 26.07
N MET A 242 -1.15 -3.62 26.29
CA MET A 242 -0.19 -4.60 26.81
C MET A 242 1.07 -4.64 25.94
N GLN A 243 0.90 -4.73 24.62
CA GLN A 243 2.02 -4.73 23.67
C GLN A 243 2.82 -3.41 23.71
N LEU A 244 2.14 -2.26 23.81
CA LEU A 244 2.83 -0.96 23.88
C LEU A 244 3.64 -0.80 25.17
N PHE A 245 3.15 -1.34 26.29
CA PHE A 245 3.83 -1.23 27.58
C PHE A 245 5.04 -2.16 27.72
N GLU A 246 5.24 -3.11 26.81
CA GLU A 246 6.48 -3.89 26.72
C GLU A 246 7.65 -3.09 26.12
N ASP A 247 7.37 -1.98 25.42
CA ASP A 247 8.39 -1.16 24.78
C ASP A 247 8.69 0.12 25.60
N ASP A 248 9.92 0.21 26.09
CA ASP A 248 10.44 1.32 26.89
C ASP A 248 10.25 2.69 26.23
N ALA A 249 10.14 2.74 24.89
CA ALA A 249 9.90 3.98 24.16
C ALA A 249 8.54 4.63 24.51
N PHE A 250 7.55 3.85 24.94
CA PHE A 250 6.21 4.33 25.26
C PHE A 250 6.01 4.72 26.72
N CYS A 251 7.01 4.47 27.57
CA CYS A 251 7.01 4.85 28.99
C CYS A 251 6.94 6.38 29.22
N ASN A 252 7.21 7.19 28.19
CA ASN A 252 7.10 8.65 28.23
C ASN A 252 6.08 9.21 27.21
N ALA A 253 5.32 8.34 26.53
CA ALA A 253 4.38 8.77 25.50
C ALA A 253 3.16 9.47 26.11
N THR A 254 2.69 10.53 25.47
CA THR A 254 1.41 11.19 25.79
C THR A 254 0.23 10.28 25.46
N ALA A 255 -0.96 10.60 26.00
CA ALA A 255 -2.19 9.86 25.68
C ALA A 255 -2.51 9.88 24.17
N GLU A 256 -2.25 11.01 23.51
CA GLU A 256 -2.43 11.18 22.06
C GLU A 256 -1.47 10.28 21.28
N GLU A 257 -0.19 10.22 21.68
CA GLU A 257 0.80 9.34 21.06
C GLU A 257 0.45 7.86 21.23
N LEU A 258 0.00 7.44 22.40
CA LEU A 258 -0.46 6.07 22.65
C LEU A 258 -1.63 5.69 21.74
N ILE A 259 -2.69 6.51 21.71
CA ILE A 259 -3.87 6.23 20.88
C ILE A 259 -3.53 6.24 19.39
N ASN A 260 -2.70 7.19 18.94
CA ASN A 260 -2.25 7.23 17.56
C ASN A 260 -1.45 5.98 17.19
N ARG A 261 -0.63 5.46 18.11
CA ARG A 261 0.10 4.21 17.89
C ARG A 261 -0.82 2.99 17.82
N ILE A 262 -1.85 2.92 18.67
CA ILE A 262 -2.84 1.84 18.60
C ILE A 262 -3.57 1.91 17.25
N ARG A 263 -4.01 3.09 16.81
CA ARG A 263 -4.65 3.31 15.49
C ARG A 263 -3.78 2.89 14.31
N GLU A 264 -2.45 3.00 14.43
CA GLU A 264 -1.51 2.54 13.39
C GLU A 264 -1.42 1.01 13.30
N ASN A 265 -1.52 0.31 14.43
CA ASN A 265 -1.38 -1.14 14.50
C ASN A 265 -2.73 -1.86 14.30
N TYR A 266 -3.83 -1.19 14.66
CA TYR A 266 -5.19 -1.70 14.66
C TYR A 266 -6.14 -0.65 14.08
N TYR A 267 -6.48 -0.82 12.79
CA TYR A 267 -7.32 0.14 12.05
C TYR A 267 -8.83 -0.04 12.27
N PHE A 268 -9.25 -1.17 12.84
CA PHE A 268 -10.64 -1.47 13.14
C PHE A 268 -10.72 -2.43 14.35
N PRO A 269 -11.48 -2.08 15.42
CA PRO A 269 -12.09 -0.77 15.67
C PRO A 269 -11.05 0.36 15.74
N ARG A 270 -11.49 1.61 15.56
CA ARG A 270 -10.61 2.79 15.67
C ARG A 270 -10.74 3.41 17.04
N PRO A 271 -9.72 3.35 17.90
CA PRO A 271 -9.78 3.99 19.21
C PRO A 271 -10.09 5.48 19.12
N ASN A 272 -10.80 6.01 20.11
CA ASN A 272 -11.07 7.43 20.25
C ASN A 272 -10.33 8.03 21.45
N PHE A 273 -10.04 9.32 21.36
CA PHE A 273 -9.40 10.07 22.44
C PHE A 273 -10.12 11.38 22.66
N PHE A 274 -10.60 11.60 23.89
CA PHE A 274 -11.25 12.83 24.28
C PHE A 274 -10.54 13.48 25.46
N GLN A 275 -10.54 14.81 25.49
CA GLN A 275 -10.03 15.58 26.61
C GLN A 275 -10.93 16.78 26.91
N TYR A 276 -11.31 16.95 28.18
CA TYR A 276 -12.19 18.02 28.62
C TYR A 276 -11.97 18.38 30.09
N GLY A 277 -12.60 19.45 30.56
CA GLY A 277 -12.45 19.95 31.92
C GLY A 277 -11.18 20.78 32.11
N ALA A 278 -10.56 20.72 33.28
CA ALA A 278 -9.40 21.56 33.60
C ALA A 278 -8.17 21.26 32.71
N ILE A 279 -7.42 22.30 32.37
CA ILE A 279 -6.14 22.20 31.64
C ILE A 279 -5.01 22.16 32.65
N ILE A 280 -4.30 21.04 32.70
CA ILE A 280 -3.08 20.85 33.51
C ILE A 280 -1.93 20.55 32.52
N PRO A 281 -1.10 21.55 32.16
CA PRO A 281 -0.13 21.39 31.05
C PRO A 281 0.84 20.22 31.21
N SER A 282 1.26 19.94 32.44
CA SER A 282 2.14 18.79 32.72
C SER A 282 1.44 17.45 32.54
N PHE A 283 0.13 17.38 32.78
CA PHE A 283 -0.65 16.17 32.56
C PHE A 283 -0.84 15.92 31.06
N ASP A 284 -1.01 16.97 30.26
CA ASP A 284 -1.12 16.87 28.81
C ASP A 284 0.15 16.29 28.17
N GLN A 285 1.33 16.67 28.70
CA GLN A 285 2.65 16.30 28.16
C GLN A 285 3.28 15.06 28.80
N SER A 286 2.66 14.47 29.82
CA SER A 286 3.19 13.29 30.53
C SER A 286 2.54 12.00 30.07
N PHE A 287 3.19 10.88 30.41
CA PHE A 287 2.55 9.56 30.38
C PHE A 287 1.27 9.57 31.22
N PRO A 288 0.10 9.25 30.64
CA PRO A 288 -1.20 9.55 31.26
C PRO A 288 -1.41 8.83 32.59
N PHE A 289 -0.80 7.66 32.79
CA PHE A 289 -1.00 6.84 33.98
C PHE A 289 -0.06 7.18 35.14
N ILE A 290 0.85 8.16 35.00
CA ILE A 290 1.83 8.46 36.06
C ILE A 290 1.21 9.30 37.19
N ILE A 291 1.44 8.87 38.43
CA ILE A 291 0.91 9.57 39.63
C ILE A 291 1.65 10.89 39.85
N ASN A 292 2.98 10.88 39.82
CA ASN A 292 3.77 12.06 40.16
C ASN A 292 4.22 12.80 38.90
N ILE A 293 3.62 13.96 38.65
CA ILE A 293 4.02 14.90 37.60
C ILE A 293 4.38 16.27 38.20
N PRO A 294 5.25 17.06 37.53
CA PRO A 294 5.48 18.45 37.92
C PRO A 294 4.17 19.25 37.92
N ASP A 295 3.99 20.17 38.87
CA ASP A 295 2.85 21.10 38.90
C ASP A 295 1.46 20.43 38.76
N ALA A 296 1.28 19.20 39.27
CA ALA A 296 0.08 18.39 39.08
C ALA A 296 -1.25 19.05 39.49
N ALA A 297 -1.21 20.07 40.34
CA ALA A 297 -2.39 20.82 40.83
C ALA A 297 -2.63 22.15 40.08
N LYS A 298 -1.76 22.51 39.11
CA LYS A 298 -1.78 23.82 38.46
C LYS A 298 -2.71 23.82 37.26
N VAL A 299 -3.89 24.42 37.44
CA VAL A 299 -4.87 24.65 36.36
C VAL A 299 -4.55 25.96 35.63
N THR A 300 -4.55 25.93 34.31
CA THR A 300 -4.31 27.12 33.46
C THR A 300 -5.52 27.56 32.66
N GLY A 301 -6.61 26.79 32.68
CA GLY A 301 -7.84 27.05 31.95
C GLY A 301 -8.75 25.83 31.93
N TYR A 302 -9.77 25.87 31.07
CA TYR A 302 -10.73 24.79 30.89
C TYR A 302 -10.96 24.52 29.41
N ARG A 303 -11.19 23.25 29.08
CA ARG A 303 -11.61 22.76 27.76
C ARG A 303 -13.09 22.43 27.82
N ALA A 304 -13.83 22.94 26.83
CA ALA A 304 -15.18 22.47 26.58
C ALA A 304 -15.14 20.98 26.20
N PRO A 305 -16.19 20.21 26.52
CA PRO A 305 -16.34 18.87 25.99
C PRO A 305 -16.51 18.94 24.47
N ASP A 306 -15.53 18.40 23.75
CA ASP A 306 -15.68 18.03 22.34
C ASP A 306 -15.66 16.51 22.30
N LEU A 307 -16.87 15.93 22.34
CA LEU A 307 -17.10 14.49 22.23
C LEU A 307 -17.41 14.08 20.79
N GLY A 308 -17.22 14.99 19.83
CA GLY A 308 -17.30 14.67 18.42
C GLY A 308 -16.19 13.69 18.03
N ALA A 309 -16.46 12.85 17.02
CA ALA A 309 -15.45 11.96 16.47
C ALA A 309 -14.21 12.78 16.07
N VAL A 310 -13.07 12.50 16.72
CA VAL A 310 -11.83 13.23 16.45
C VAL A 310 -11.34 12.85 15.05
N PRO A 311 -11.22 13.79 14.10
CA PRO A 311 -10.64 13.52 12.80
C PRO A 311 -9.25 12.92 12.99
N VAL A 312 -9.02 11.76 12.37
CA VAL A 312 -7.71 11.12 12.44
C VAL A 312 -6.77 11.87 11.50
N GLU A 313 -6.18 12.97 11.99
CA GLU A 313 -5.14 13.66 11.23
C GLU A 313 -3.88 12.79 11.18
N ARG A 314 -3.63 12.19 10.02
CA ARG A 314 -2.34 11.58 9.70
C ARG A 314 -1.35 12.66 9.25
N THR A 315 -1.20 13.75 10.01
CA THR A 315 -0.08 14.69 9.78
C THR A 315 1.23 14.00 10.11
N ALA A 316 2.26 14.23 9.30
CA ALA A 316 3.57 13.61 9.43
C ALA A 316 4.50 14.42 10.34
N PRO A 317 5.03 13.84 11.44
CA PRO A 317 6.22 14.35 12.10
C PRO A 317 7.40 13.40 11.86
N THR A 318 8.50 13.98 11.38
CA THR A 318 9.90 13.51 11.45
C THR A 318 10.13 12.02 11.72
N GLY A 319 10.14 11.20 10.66
CA GLY A 319 10.52 9.78 10.72
C GLY A 319 10.44 9.08 9.34
N ILE A 320 11.03 7.89 9.20
CA ILE A 320 11.04 7.05 7.98
C ILE A 320 9.72 6.24 7.87
N GLN A 321 8.58 6.81 8.27
CA GLN A 321 7.28 6.14 8.15
C GLN A 321 6.42 6.90 7.15
N VAL A 322 6.03 6.21 6.07
CA VAL A 322 5.11 6.72 5.05
C VAL A 322 3.69 6.49 5.57
N ARG A 323 3.06 7.52 6.14
CA ARG A 323 1.65 7.46 6.55
C ARG A 323 0.74 7.67 5.32
N LYS A 324 0.45 6.59 4.58
CA LYS A 324 -0.50 6.57 3.45
C LYS A 324 -1.75 5.75 3.77
N ASN A 325 -2.88 6.21 3.25
CA ASN A 325 -4.14 5.48 3.31
C ASN A 325 -4.11 4.28 2.37
N ALA A 326 -4.87 3.24 2.70
CA ALA A 326 -5.13 2.14 1.82
C ALA A 326 -5.96 2.63 0.64
N VAL A 327 -5.50 2.33 -0.56
CA VAL A 327 -6.27 2.56 -1.79
C VAL A 327 -6.60 1.19 -2.34
N LEU A 328 -7.85 0.96 -2.70
CA LEU A 328 -8.31 -0.29 -3.29
C LEU A 328 -8.85 -0.03 -4.69
N VAL A 329 -8.73 -1.05 -5.52
CA VAL A 329 -9.44 -1.19 -6.78
C VAL A 329 -10.53 -2.23 -6.56
N LEU A 330 -11.76 -1.88 -6.93
CA LEU A 330 -12.91 -2.77 -6.92
C LEU A 330 -13.45 -2.96 -8.33
N ASP A 331 -13.45 -4.21 -8.79
CA ASP A 331 -14.15 -4.62 -9.99
C ASP A 331 -15.48 -5.25 -9.62
N ILE A 332 -16.58 -4.63 -10.03
CA ILE A 332 -17.94 -5.04 -9.69
C ILE A 332 -18.68 -5.38 -10.99
N ALA A 333 -19.29 -6.56 -11.04
CA ALA A 333 -20.11 -6.96 -12.16
C ALA A 333 -21.45 -6.18 -12.16
N GLY A 334 -21.90 -5.74 -13.34
CA GLY A 334 -23.12 -4.96 -13.53
C GLY A 334 -22.96 -3.45 -13.32
N ASP A 335 -24.09 -2.73 -13.40
CA ASP A 335 -24.12 -1.26 -13.48
C ASP A 335 -24.50 -0.55 -12.17
N ALA A 336 -24.51 -1.27 -11.04
CA ALA A 336 -24.87 -0.71 -9.74
C ALA A 336 -23.99 0.52 -9.40
N GLY A 337 -24.62 1.60 -8.95
CA GLY A 337 -23.92 2.78 -8.46
C GLY A 337 -23.63 2.65 -6.98
N PHE A 338 -22.41 2.96 -6.55
CA PHE A 338 -22.00 2.91 -5.15
C PHE A 338 -21.71 4.31 -4.64
N THR A 339 -21.91 4.54 -3.34
CA THR A 339 -21.46 5.76 -2.67
C THR A 339 -20.29 5.43 -1.74
N GLY A 340 -19.41 6.41 -1.55
CA GLY A 340 -18.28 6.26 -0.63
C GLY A 340 -18.70 6.25 0.84
N GLY A 341 -19.82 6.85 1.20
CA GLY A 341 -20.21 7.01 2.60
C GLY A 341 -19.27 7.99 3.35
N GLN A 342 -19.05 7.74 4.65
CA GLN A 342 -18.30 8.64 5.53
C GLN A 342 -16.77 8.42 5.50
N ASP A 343 -16.31 7.20 5.25
CA ASP A 343 -14.92 6.77 5.44
C ASP A 343 -14.18 6.43 4.14
N ILE A 344 -14.88 6.46 3.00
CA ILE A 344 -14.33 6.08 1.70
C ILE A 344 -14.55 7.20 0.69
N GLU A 345 -13.46 7.64 0.05
CA GLU A 345 -13.53 8.50 -1.11
C GLU A 345 -13.49 7.65 -2.40
N ILE A 346 -14.51 7.77 -3.25
CA ILE A 346 -14.46 7.20 -4.60
C ILE A 346 -13.57 8.12 -5.44
N LEU A 347 -12.33 7.70 -5.65
CA LEU A 347 -11.37 8.45 -6.45
C LEU A 347 -11.76 8.41 -7.93
N ASP A 348 -12.27 7.30 -8.42
CA ASP A 348 -12.54 7.13 -9.85
C ASP A 348 -13.54 6.00 -10.12
N GLU A 349 -14.30 6.12 -11.21
CA GLU A 349 -15.29 5.14 -11.68
C GLU A 349 -15.14 4.97 -13.20
N GLU A 350 -14.96 3.73 -13.65
CA GLU A 350 -14.88 3.38 -15.07
C GLU A 350 -15.86 2.25 -15.41
N THR A 351 -16.57 2.39 -16.52
CA THR A 351 -17.46 1.34 -17.04
C THR A 351 -16.73 0.50 -18.09
N PHE A 352 -16.85 -0.82 -17.98
CA PHE A 352 -16.40 -1.76 -19.00
C PHE A 352 -17.55 -2.69 -19.41
N SER A 353 -17.33 -3.49 -20.46
CA SER A 353 -18.34 -4.44 -20.94
C SER A 353 -18.66 -5.48 -19.86
N GLY A 354 -19.76 -5.28 -19.13
CA GLY A 354 -20.24 -6.20 -18.09
C GLY A 354 -20.01 -5.76 -16.65
N GLY A 355 -19.48 -4.56 -16.40
CA GLY A 355 -19.29 -4.07 -15.03
C GLY A 355 -18.67 -2.69 -14.89
N LYS A 356 -18.35 -2.34 -13.64
CA LYS A 356 -17.69 -1.10 -13.26
C LYS A 356 -16.44 -1.37 -12.42
N THR A 357 -15.43 -0.55 -12.64
CA THR A 357 -14.24 -0.44 -11.83
C THR A 357 -14.36 0.80 -10.95
N PHE A 358 -14.13 0.66 -9.65
CA PHE A 358 -13.97 1.77 -8.72
C PHE A 358 -12.53 1.80 -8.22
N THR A 359 -11.91 2.98 -8.18
CA THR A 359 -10.71 3.20 -7.35
C THR A 359 -11.16 3.96 -6.11
N ILE A 360 -10.91 3.42 -4.93
CA ILE A 360 -11.37 3.99 -3.68
C ILE A 360 -10.20 4.23 -2.71
N GLU A 361 -10.23 5.34 -1.99
CA GLU A 361 -9.32 5.63 -0.88
C GLU A 361 -10.06 5.42 0.43
N LEU A 362 -9.48 4.61 1.32
CA LEU A 362 -9.99 4.36 2.65
C LEU A 362 -9.36 5.39 3.61
N LEU A 363 -10.08 6.49 3.86
CA LEU A 363 -9.54 7.70 4.49
C LEU A 363 -8.87 7.46 5.85
N ASN A 364 -9.29 6.41 6.53
CA ASN A 364 -8.90 6.08 7.90
C ASN A 364 -8.31 4.65 8.03
N THR A 365 -7.95 4.01 6.91
CA THR A 365 -7.32 2.68 6.93
C THR A 365 -5.86 2.80 6.50
N PRO A 366 -4.88 2.46 7.37
CA PRO A 366 -3.48 2.38 6.99
C PRO A 366 -3.25 1.41 5.82
N HIS A 367 -2.33 1.76 4.91
CA HIS A 367 -2.01 0.93 3.74
C HIS A 367 -1.55 -0.49 4.09
N GLU A 368 -0.98 -0.70 5.28
CA GLU A 368 -0.61 -2.00 5.84
C GLU A 368 -1.81 -2.95 5.90
N HIS A 369 -3.01 -2.40 6.11
CA HIS A 369 -4.24 -3.17 6.27
C HIS A 369 -5.09 -3.26 5.00
N ALA A 370 -4.55 -2.85 3.84
CA ALA A 370 -5.30 -2.81 2.59
C ALA A 370 -5.88 -4.18 2.21
N TRP A 371 -5.13 -5.27 2.42
CA TRP A 371 -5.64 -6.62 2.15
C TRP A 371 -6.74 -7.06 3.10
N SER A 372 -6.65 -6.72 4.39
CA SER A 372 -7.72 -6.99 5.34
C SER A 372 -9.02 -6.28 4.92
N ALA A 373 -8.92 -5.02 4.49
CA ALA A 373 -10.06 -4.26 3.99
C ALA A 373 -10.62 -4.81 2.67
N ALA A 374 -9.74 -5.20 1.73
CA ALA A 374 -10.13 -5.81 0.46
C ALA A 374 -10.92 -7.11 0.67
N HIS A 375 -10.42 -8.02 1.52
CA HIS A 375 -11.11 -9.27 1.84
C HIS A 375 -12.45 -9.05 2.54
N ALA A 376 -12.53 -8.09 3.46
CA ALA A 376 -13.76 -7.75 4.16
C ALA A 376 -14.84 -7.22 3.20
N LEU A 377 -14.46 -6.26 2.35
CA LEU A 377 -15.37 -5.64 1.40
C LEU A 377 -15.83 -6.63 0.32
N GLN A 378 -14.92 -7.46 -0.21
CA GLN A 378 -15.27 -8.49 -1.18
C GLN A 378 -16.25 -9.53 -0.59
N GLN A 379 -16.05 -9.93 0.66
CA GLN A 379 -16.96 -10.86 1.33
C GLN A 379 -18.33 -10.22 1.60
N GLU A 380 -18.38 -8.94 1.93
CA GLU A 380 -19.65 -8.22 2.07
C GLU A 380 -20.43 -8.14 0.77
N LEU A 381 -19.77 -7.75 -0.31
CA LEU A 381 -20.38 -7.70 -1.63
C LEU A 381 -20.91 -9.09 -2.02
N ALA A 382 -20.12 -10.14 -1.79
CA ALA A 382 -20.54 -11.52 -2.06
C ALA A 382 -21.75 -11.95 -1.20
N ALA A 383 -21.79 -11.58 0.09
CA ALA A 383 -22.92 -11.88 0.98
C ALA A 383 -24.22 -11.20 0.52
N LYS A 384 -24.10 -10.05 -0.16
CA LYS A 384 -25.22 -9.33 -0.80
C LYS A 384 -25.52 -9.81 -2.23
N GLY A 385 -24.86 -10.88 -2.70
CA GLY A 385 -25.06 -11.43 -4.05
C GLY A 385 -24.39 -10.62 -5.17
N ILE A 386 -23.51 -9.68 -4.83
CA ILE A 386 -22.79 -8.84 -5.78
C ILE A 386 -21.45 -9.51 -6.08
N GLN A 387 -21.24 -9.90 -7.33
CA GLN A 387 -19.95 -10.43 -7.77
C GLN A 387 -18.94 -9.29 -7.89
N ALA A 388 -17.93 -9.31 -7.02
CA ALA A 388 -16.87 -8.33 -7.03
C ALA A 388 -15.49 -8.94 -6.75
N GLN A 389 -14.45 -8.26 -7.23
CA GLN A 389 -13.06 -8.47 -6.83
C GLN A 389 -12.54 -7.18 -6.21
N ALA A 390 -11.86 -7.28 -5.06
CA ALA A 390 -11.25 -6.13 -4.41
C ALA A 390 -9.76 -6.41 -4.20
N GLU A 391 -8.90 -5.49 -4.62
CA GLU A 391 -7.45 -5.64 -4.53
C GLU A 391 -6.80 -4.31 -4.13
N PRO A 392 -5.73 -4.31 -3.30
CA PRO A 392 -4.99 -3.10 -2.99
C PRO A 392 -4.30 -2.46 -4.20
N VAL A 393 -4.51 -1.15 -4.39
CA VAL A 393 -3.62 -0.30 -5.20
C VAL A 393 -2.39 0.00 -4.36
N ILE A 394 -1.24 -0.42 -4.87
CA ILE A 394 -0.04 -0.49 -4.04
C ILE A 394 0.59 0.88 -3.89
N SER A 395 0.74 1.31 -2.63
CA SER A 395 1.63 2.39 -2.23
C SER A 395 3.05 1.84 -2.02
N VAL A 396 4.03 2.60 -2.53
CA VAL A 396 5.48 2.37 -2.49
C VAL A 396 6.04 1.93 -1.13
N ASN A 397 7.12 1.15 -1.19
CA ASN A 397 8.00 0.89 -0.06
C ASN A 397 8.58 2.22 0.48
N PRO A 398 8.65 2.43 1.81
CA PRO A 398 9.31 3.59 2.42
C PRO A 398 10.72 3.91 1.89
N ALA A 399 11.48 2.90 1.44
CA ALA A 399 12.80 3.06 0.82
C ALA A 399 12.77 3.73 -0.56
N GLN A 400 11.63 3.70 -1.26
CA GLN A 400 11.42 4.31 -2.58
C GLN A 400 10.83 5.74 -2.49
N ASP A 401 10.40 6.19 -1.31
CA ASP A 401 9.76 7.52 -1.13
C ASP A 401 10.79 8.66 -0.99
N ARG A 402 12.09 8.37 -0.88
CA ARG A 402 13.15 9.38 -1.00
C ARG A 402 13.43 9.68 -2.47
N ARG A 403 12.61 10.57 -3.00
CA ARG A 403 12.67 11.16 -4.34
C ARG A 403 14.00 11.89 -4.56
N ALA A 404 14.94 11.28 -5.27
CA ALA A 404 16.04 12.00 -5.90
C ALA A 404 15.69 12.16 -7.38
N ALA A 405 15.32 13.39 -7.78
CA ALA A 405 15.10 13.77 -9.18
C ALA A 405 16.34 13.44 -10.01
N ARG A 406 16.19 12.81 -11.19
CA ARG A 406 17.33 12.65 -12.12
C ARG A 406 17.78 14.00 -12.68
N GLU A 407 16.87 14.96 -12.85
CA GLU A 407 17.24 16.36 -13.12
C GLU A 407 17.99 17.01 -11.95
N ALA A 408 17.85 16.55 -10.70
CA ALA A 408 18.67 17.07 -9.60
C ALA A 408 20.14 16.59 -9.66
N ASP A 409 20.42 15.47 -10.34
CA ASP A 409 21.78 15.01 -10.66
C ASP A 409 22.40 15.75 -11.86
N ALA A 410 21.65 16.64 -12.53
CA ALA A 410 22.15 17.40 -13.68
C ALA A 410 23.29 18.38 -13.32
N SER A 411 23.59 18.55 -12.03
CA SER A 411 24.79 19.25 -11.57
C SER A 411 26.10 18.49 -11.81
N ASN A 412 26.03 17.19 -12.14
CA ASN A 412 27.19 16.37 -12.52
C ASN A 412 27.00 15.74 -13.92
N PRO A 413 27.52 16.38 -14.98
CA PRO A 413 27.40 15.86 -16.36
C PRO A 413 28.29 14.64 -16.65
N ASP A 414 29.20 14.28 -15.75
CA ASP A 414 30.20 13.24 -15.98
C ASP A 414 29.70 11.82 -15.69
N TYR A 415 30.50 10.85 -16.13
CA TYR A 415 30.30 9.42 -15.92
C TYR A 415 30.15 9.05 -14.43
N ILE A 416 29.37 8.00 -14.15
CA ILE A 416 29.41 7.34 -12.85
C ILE A 416 30.73 6.60 -12.75
N LYS A 417 31.65 7.10 -11.92
CA LYS A 417 33.07 6.69 -11.88
C LYS A 417 33.32 5.21 -11.64
N ASP A 418 32.42 4.54 -10.93
CA ASP A 418 32.59 3.12 -10.58
C ASP A 418 32.20 2.19 -11.74
N TRP A 419 31.41 2.68 -12.70
CA TRP A 419 30.89 1.88 -13.81
C TRP A 419 31.54 2.29 -15.14
N PRO A 420 31.82 1.35 -16.06
CA PRO A 420 32.34 1.70 -17.38
C PRO A 420 31.22 2.12 -18.37
N PRO A 421 31.52 2.96 -19.38
CA PRO A 421 32.83 3.56 -19.58
C PRO A 421 33.10 4.63 -18.52
N VAL A 422 34.38 4.82 -18.20
CA VAL A 422 34.86 5.88 -17.31
C VAL A 422 35.59 6.94 -18.12
N MET A 423 35.80 8.11 -17.52
CA MET A 423 36.58 9.17 -18.14
C MET A 423 37.98 8.66 -18.53
N GLY A 424 38.31 8.74 -19.82
CA GLY A 424 39.58 8.25 -20.38
C GLY A 424 39.49 6.92 -21.13
N ASP A 425 38.34 6.23 -21.13
CA ASP A 425 38.12 5.11 -22.04
C ASP A 425 38.10 5.61 -23.49
N ALA A 426 38.98 5.05 -24.33
CA ALA A 426 39.28 5.58 -25.66
C ALA A 426 38.07 5.66 -26.61
N THR A 427 37.05 4.83 -26.39
CA THR A 427 35.81 4.77 -27.18
C THR A 427 34.55 5.04 -26.35
N GLY A 428 34.70 5.50 -25.10
CA GLY A 428 33.61 5.61 -24.12
C GLY A 428 32.66 6.81 -24.26
N GLY A 429 32.75 7.62 -25.32
CA GLY A 429 31.99 8.87 -25.48
C GLY A 429 30.49 8.71 -25.74
N ILE A 430 29.75 9.82 -25.77
CA ILE A 430 28.34 9.83 -26.21
C ILE A 430 28.17 9.01 -27.50
N GLY A 431 27.16 8.15 -27.55
CA GLY A 431 26.87 7.28 -28.70
C GLY A 431 27.62 5.94 -28.76
N TRP A 432 28.53 5.63 -27.81
CA TRP A 432 29.24 4.34 -27.77
C TRP A 432 28.32 3.13 -27.91
N HIS A 433 27.18 3.15 -27.18
CA HIS A 433 26.23 2.05 -27.17
C HIS A 433 25.64 1.72 -28.56
N LEU A 434 25.68 2.64 -29.53
CA LEU A 434 25.12 2.47 -30.88
C LEU A 434 26.08 1.79 -31.87
N ASP A 435 27.37 1.70 -31.53
CA ASP A 435 28.42 1.33 -32.46
C ASP A 435 28.45 -0.17 -32.84
N ALA A 436 29.41 -0.55 -33.68
CA ALA A 436 29.56 -1.91 -34.20
C ALA A 436 30.06 -2.94 -33.17
N ASP A 437 30.73 -2.50 -32.11
CA ASP A 437 31.24 -3.37 -31.05
C ASP A 437 30.15 -3.63 -29.99
N HIS A 438 29.19 -2.71 -29.87
CA HIS A 438 28.08 -2.76 -28.93
C HIS A 438 26.75 -3.19 -29.60
N SER A 439 25.70 -2.37 -29.55
CA SER A 439 24.34 -2.76 -29.97
C SER A 439 24.15 -2.85 -31.48
N GLN A 440 25.03 -2.23 -32.27
CA GLN A 440 24.92 -2.04 -33.72
C GLN A 440 23.67 -1.28 -34.19
N LEU A 441 22.98 -0.58 -33.29
CA LEU A 441 21.75 0.15 -33.61
C LEU A 441 21.96 1.20 -34.71
N ALA A 442 23.11 1.90 -34.73
CA ALA A 442 23.37 2.91 -35.76
C ALA A 442 23.32 2.33 -37.18
N LYS A 443 24.00 1.19 -37.39
CA LYS A 443 24.05 0.52 -38.70
C LYS A 443 22.70 -0.08 -39.10
N ALA A 444 21.97 -0.64 -38.13
CA ALA A 444 20.63 -1.14 -38.33
C ALA A 444 19.68 0.00 -38.75
N ALA A 445 19.66 1.09 -38.01
CA ALA A 445 18.83 2.26 -38.30
C ALA A 445 19.13 2.87 -39.67
N GLU A 446 20.40 3.07 -40.01
CA GLU A 446 20.82 3.57 -41.33
C GLU A 446 20.27 2.68 -42.45
N THR A 447 20.41 1.37 -42.33
CA THR A 447 19.98 0.43 -43.35
C THR A 447 18.46 0.40 -43.53
N VAL A 448 17.71 0.37 -42.43
CA VAL A 448 16.24 0.34 -42.50
C VAL A 448 15.69 1.67 -42.99
N SER A 449 16.27 2.80 -42.58
CA SER A 449 15.86 4.13 -43.06
C SER A 449 16.05 4.32 -44.58
N GLY A 450 17.02 3.61 -45.17
CA GLY A 450 17.23 3.58 -46.62
C GLY A 450 16.23 2.71 -47.38
N LYS A 451 15.42 1.89 -46.70
CA LYS A 451 14.43 1.01 -47.33
C LYS A 451 13.12 1.77 -47.61
N PRO A 452 12.66 1.84 -48.87
CA PRO A 452 11.39 2.51 -49.20
C PRO A 452 10.21 1.92 -48.44
N GLY A 453 9.37 2.78 -47.86
CA GLY A 453 8.16 2.37 -47.15
C GLY A 453 8.39 1.77 -45.75
N ALA A 454 9.63 1.74 -45.25
CA ALA A 454 9.91 1.33 -43.88
C ALA A 454 9.19 2.25 -42.89
N HIS A 455 8.33 1.67 -42.06
CA HIS A 455 7.57 2.38 -41.04
C HIS A 455 7.29 1.45 -39.87
N VAL A 456 7.16 2.05 -38.68
CA VAL A 456 6.78 1.39 -37.45
C VAL A 456 6.31 2.47 -36.48
N ARG A 457 5.29 2.14 -35.67
CA ARG A 457 4.77 3.03 -34.62
C ARG A 457 5.05 2.42 -33.25
N ILE A 458 5.57 3.22 -32.33
CA ILE A 458 6.01 2.80 -31.00
C ILE A 458 5.26 3.60 -29.94
N ALA A 459 4.67 2.92 -28.97
CA ALA A 459 4.17 3.58 -27.76
C ALA A 459 5.28 3.65 -26.72
N HIS A 460 5.52 4.84 -26.20
CA HIS A 460 6.48 5.09 -25.12
C HIS A 460 5.72 5.32 -23.82
N LEU A 461 5.70 4.30 -22.95
CA LEU A 461 5.01 4.34 -21.66
C LEU A 461 6.01 4.72 -20.58
N ASP A 462 5.96 5.95 -20.09
CA ASP A 462 6.93 6.45 -19.11
C ASP A 462 6.37 7.62 -18.29
N THR A 463 7.24 8.43 -17.68
CA THR A 463 6.88 9.68 -16.97
C THR A 463 6.53 10.82 -17.92
N GLY A 464 6.42 10.58 -19.22
CA GLY A 464 6.25 11.64 -20.22
C GLY A 464 7.57 12.26 -20.66
N TYR A 465 7.50 13.28 -21.51
CA TYR A 465 8.67 13.94 -22.10
C TYR A 465 8.74 15.42 -21.70
N ILE A 466 9.90 16.04 -21.88
CA ILE A 466 10.09 17.47 -21.65
C ILE A 466 10.13 18.19 -23.01
N PRO A 467 9.16 19.09 -23.31
CA PRO A 467 9.12 19.84 -24.56
C PRO A 467 10.37 20.69 -24.80
N GLY A 468 10.76 20.83 -26.06
CA GLY A 468 11.83 21.74 -26.49
C GLY A 468 13.25 21.21 -26.36
N HIS A 469 13.45 19.99 -25.84
CA HIS A 469 14.77 19.37 -25.80
C HIS A 469 15.31 19.09 -27.22
N ALA A 470 16.58 19.42 -27.49
CA ALA A 470 17.18 19.39 -28.83
C ALA A 470 17.18 18.00 -29.48
N ALA A 471 17.19 16.94 -28.67
CA ALA A 471 17.24 15.56 -29.12
C ALA A 471 15.88 14.83 -29.15
N LEU A 472 14.75 15.52 -28.97
CA LEU A 472 13.43 14.85 -29.05
C LEU A 472 13.24 14.14 -30.40
N PRO A 473 12.45 13.03 -30.44
CA PRO A 473 12.24 12.29 -31.69
C PRO A 473 11.70 13.13 -32.84
N LEU A 474 12.13 12.83 -34.07
CA LEU A 474 11.68 13.52 -35.29
C LEU A 474 10.17 13.38 -35.52
N MET A 475 9.66 12.18 -35.30
CA MET A 475 8.27 11.79 -35.56
C MET A 475 7.53 11.56 -34.25
N LEU A 476 7.65 12.51 -33.32
CA LEU A 476 6.88 12.48 -32.07
C LEU A 476 5.41 12.80 -32.37
N ASP A 477 4.52 11.82 -32.13
CA ASP A 477 3.09 11.96 -32.37
C ASP A 477 2.42 12.76 -31.25
N MET A 478 2.46 14.07 -31.43
CA MET A 478 1.84 15.04 -30.51
C MET A 478 0.31 15.04 -30.61
N ALA A 479 -0.28 14.47 -31.67
CA ALA A 479 -1.72 14.44 -31.89
C ALA A 479 -2.38 13.33 -31.07
N ASN A 480 -1.70 12.19 -30.92
CA ASN A 480 -2.18 11.04 -30.15
C ASN A 480 -1.43 10.83 -28.82
N GLN A 481 -0.64 11.81 -28.36
CA GLN A 481 -0.05 11.76 -27.02
C GLN A 481 -1.14 11.72 -25.94
N ARG A 482 -0.83 11.10 -24.79
CA ARG A 482 -1.80 11.00 -23.69
C ARG A 482 -1.17 10.99 -22.31
N SER A 483 -1.79 11.67 -21.34
CA SER A 483 -1.56 11.43 -19.91
C SER A 483 -2.70 10.61 -19.31
N PHE A 484 -2.33 9.59 -18.54
CA PHE A 484 -3.21 8.75 -17.74
C PHE A 484 -3.15 9.13 -16.24
N VAL A 485 -2.36 10.15 -15.88
CA VAL A 485 -2.24 10.63 -14.51
C VAL A 485 -3.45 11.52 -14.17
N LYS A 486 -4.09 11.24 -13.04
CA LYS A 486 -5.31 11.95 -12.60
C LYS A 486 -5.03 13.44 -12.36
N LYS A 487 -6.02 14.30 -12.63
CA LYS A 487 -5.95 15.77 -12.50
C LYS A 487 -4.94 16.45 -13.44
N GLU A 488 -4.45 15.74 -14.47
CA GLU A 488 -3.68 16.33 -15.59
C GLU A 488 -4.55 16.50 -16.83
N ASP A 489 -4.08 17.30 -17.81
CA ASP A 489 -4.69 17.33 -19.14
C ASP A 489 -4.41 15.99 -19.83
N PRO A 490 -5.45 15.16 -20.12
CA PRO A 490 -5.24 13.86 -20.71
C PRO A 490 -4.63 13.93 -22.11
N LYS A 491 -4.64 15.08 -22.79
CA LYS A 491 -4.09 15.25 -24.16
C LYS A 491 -2.63 15.64 -24.19
N VAL A 492 -1.95 15.71 -23.04
CA VAL A 492 -0.59 16.22 -22.93
C VAL A 492 0.25 15.24 -22.10
N ALA A 493 1.22 14.58 -22.73
CA ALA A 493 2.12 13.61 -22.08
C ALA A 493 3.42 14.26 -21.56
N VAL A 494 3.32 15.47 -21.03
CA VAL A 494 4.49 16.25 -20.59
C VAL A 494 4.86 15.89 -19.16
N ASP A 495 6.15 15.69 -18.94
CA ASP A 495 6.71 15.48 -17.61
C ASP A 495 6.75 16.79 -16.81
N LYS A 496 6.55 16.70 -15.49
CA LYS A 496 6.56 17.84 -14.57
C LYS A 496 7.85 17.82 -13.76
N THR A 497 8.63 18.90 -13.85
CA THR A 497 9.99 19.04 -13.29
C THR A 497 10.05 19.23 -11.76
N ASP A 498 9.04 18.77 -11.03
CA ASP A 498 8.92 18.82 -9.57
C ASP A 498 8.52 17.46 -8.96
N SER A 499 8.36 16.42 -9.78
CA SER A 499 7.83 15.10 -9.37
C SER A 499 8.84 14.21 -8.63
N GLY A 500 10.15 14.44 -8.80
CA GLY A 500 11.20 13.69 -8.11
C GLY A 500 11.74 12.46 -8.84
N GLN A 501 11.25 12.16 -10.05
CA GLN A 501 11.84 11.30 -11.09
C GLN A 501 11.71 11.95 -12.48
N ASP A 502 11.58 13.27 -12.48
CA ASP A 502 11.51 14.13 -13.65
C ASP A 502 12.71 13.93 -14.57
N GLY A 503 12.43 14.00 -15.88
CA GLY A 503 13.42 13.77 -16.94
C GLY A 503 13.67 12.28 -17.22
N HIS A 504 13.01 11.35 -16.50
CA HIS A 504 13.20 9.92 -16.77
C HIS A 504 12.67 9.54 -18.16
N GLY A 505 11.40 9.86 -18.46
CA GLY A 505 10.83 9.60 -19.77
C GLY A 505 11.50 10.39 -20.90
N LEU A 506 12.05 11.57 -20.62
CA LEU A 506 12.91 12.29 -21.58
C LEU A 506 14.16 11.47 -21.94
N GLY A 507 14.89 10.94 -20.95
CA GLY A 507 16.07 10.12 -21.21
C GLY A 507 15.77 8.86 -22.02
N THR A 508 14.70 8.14 -21.66
CA THR A 508 14.33 6.88 -22.34
C THR A 508 13.77 7.10 -23.74
N ILE A 509 12.97 8.15 -23.98
CA ILE A 509 12.43 8.44 -25.32
C ILE A 509 13.53 8.90 -26.30
N VAL A 510 14.56 9.61 -25.80
CA VAL A 510 15.71 10.03 -26.60
C VAL A 510 16.62 8.85 -26.94
N LEU A 511 16.86 7.93 -26.00
CA LEU A 511 17.57 6.68 -26.32
C LEU A 511 16.82 5.81 -27.33
N LEU A 512 15.48 5.83 -27.29
CA LEU A 512 14.63 5.08 -28.20
C LEU A 512 14.71 5.63 -29.64
N ALA A 513 14.37 6.91 -29.83
CA ALA A 513 14.14 7.49 -31.16
C ALA A 513 14.65 8.94 -31.29
N GLY A 514 15.58 9.36 -30.43
CA GLY A 514 16.14 10.70 -30.43
C GLY A 514 16.72 11.13 -31.79
N ASN A 515 16.53 12.41 -32.09
CA ASN A 515 16.92 13.03 -33.36
C ASN A 515 18.44 13.21 -33.48
N ARG A 516 18.86 13.77 -34.61
CA ARG A 516 20.23 14.16 -34.93
C ARG A 516 20.70 15.27 -33.99
N VAL A 517 21.82 15.01 -33.33
CA VAL A 517 22.51 15.95 -32.43
C VAL A 517 23.84 16.36 -33.04
N LYS A 518 24.34 17.53 -32.65
CA LYS A 518 25.62 18.06 -33.11
C LYS A 518 26.73 17.75 -32.11
N LYS A 519 27.98 17.98 -32.53
CA LYS A 519 29.16 17.93 -31.64
C LYS A 519 29.01 18.84 -30.41
N GLU A 520 28.54 20.07 -30.60
CA GLU A 520 28.31 21.04 -29.52
C GLU A 520 27.30 20.57 -28.46
N ASP A 521 26.36 19.70 -28.86
CA ASP A 521 25.35 19.13 -27.95
C ASP A 521 25.91 17.98 -27.09
N THR A 522 27.04 17.38 -27.49
CA THR A 522 27.55 16.11 -26.95
C THR A 522 28.99 16.21 -26.48
N TYR A 523 29.42 17.39 -26.02
CA TYR A 523 30.80 17.64 -25.56
C TYR A 523 31.86 17.32 -26.62
N ASP A 524 31.52 17.54 -27.89
CA ASP A 524 32.34 17.23 -29.07
C ASP A 524 32.63 15.73 -29.28
N GLU A 525 31.88 14.84 -28.61
CA GLU A 525 32.09 13.40 -28.68
C GLU A 525 31.34 12.76 -29.85
N TYR A 526 30.12 13.23 -30.16
CA TYR A 526 29.24 12.57 -31.12
C TYR A 526 28.50 13.54 -32.06
N GLU A 527 28.26 13.11 -33.29
CA GLU A 527 27.32 13.78 -34.19
C GLU A 527 26.60 12.72 -35.02
N GLY A 528 25.27 12.81 -35.07
CA GLY A 528 24.45 11.78 -35.67
C GLY A 528 23.14 11.60 -34.93
N PHE A 529 22.36 10.62 -35.36
CA PHE A 529 21.13 10.23 -34.66
C PHE A 529 21.47 9.54 -33.35
N ILE A 530 20.98 10.09 -32.23
CA ILE A 530 21.29 9.55 -30.90
C ILE A 530 20.36 8.41 -30.49
N GLY A 531 19.17 8.33 -31.08
CA GLY A 531 18.21 7.25 -30.83
C GLY A 531 18.47 6.00 -31.64
N GLY A 532 18.06 4.84 -31.11
CA GLY A 532 18.16 3.56 -31.80
C GLY A 532 17.28 3.44 -33.05
N ILE A 533 16.16 4.16 -33.15
CA ILE A 533 15.27 4.16 -34.32
C ILE A 533 14.71 5.57 -34.62
N PRO A 534 15.50 6.46 -35.24
CA PRO A 534 15.17 7.90 -35.36
C PRO A 534 14.01 8.24 -36.30
N PHE A 535 13.57 7.30 -37.14
CA PHE A 535 12.47 7.49 -38.10
C PHE A 535 11.14 6.88 -37.62
N ALA A 536 11.11 6.21 -36.47
CA ALA A 536 9.88 5.66 -35.92
C ALA A 536 8.91 6.76 -35.49
N GLU A 537 7.62 6.54 -35.72
CA GLU A 537 6.60 7.36 -35.11
C GLU A 537 6.44 6.96 -33.64
N VAL A 538 6.59 7.90 -32.73
CA VAL A 538 6.55 7.63 -31.29
C VAL A 538 5.36 8.32 -30.65
N VAL A 539 4.47 7.54 -30.04
CA VAL A 539 3.32 8.03 -29.28
C VAL A 539 3.70 8.10 -27.79
N PRO A 540 3.91 9.30 -27.21
CA PRO A 540 4.28 9.42 -25.81
C PRO A 540 3.04 9.26 -24.91
N LEU A 541 3.10 8.29 -24.00
CA LEU A 541 2.05 7.95 -23.04
C LEU A 541 2.58 8.10 -21.61
N ARG A 542 2.16 9.17 -20.93
CA ARG A 542 2.52 9.43 -19.53
C ARG A 542 1.60 8.62 -18.60
N ILE A 543 2.16 7.65 -17.88
CA ILE A 543 1.37 6.74 -17.04
C ILE A 543 1.57 6.94 -15.53
N SER A 544 2.66 7.60 -15.12
CA SER A 544 3.02 7.78 -13.72
C SER A 544 3.97 8.97 -13.52
N GLU A 545 3.99 9.53 -12.32
CA GLU A 545 5.02 10.50 -11.86
C GLU A 545 6.33 9.81 -11.44
N SER A 546 6.32 8.48 -11.34
CA SER A 546 7.43 7.65 -10.86
C SER A 546 7.60 6.40 -11.72
N VAL A 547 8.81 5.86 -11.75
CA VAL A 547 9.15 4.60 -12.45
C VAL A 547 8.60 3.34 -11.77
N VAL A 548 7.94 3.50 -10.63
CA VAL A 548 7.20 2.43 -9.96
C VAL A 548 5.74 2.48 -10.41
N ILE A 549 5.25 1.37 -10.97
CA ILE A 549 3.83 1.20 -11.30
C ILE A 549 3.09 0.99 -9.98
N MET A 550 2.57 2.07 -9.41
CA MET A 550 1.73 2.04 -8.21
C MET A 550 0.30 1.60 -8.53
N ASN A 551 -0.14 1.86 -9.76
CA ASN A 551 -1.49 1.57 -10.23
C ASN A 551 -1.42 0.92 -11.61
N SER A 552 -1.77 -0.37 -11.69
CA SER A 552 -1.86 -1.11 -12.96
C SER A 552 -2.92 -0.56 -13.90
N LYS A 553 -3.90 0.19 -13.39
CA LYS A 553 -4.95 0.84 -14.19
C LYS A 553 -4.35 1.69 -15.31
N ASN A 554 -3.43 2.60 -14.99
CA ASN A 554 -2.83 3.51 -15.97
C ASN A 554 -2.01 2.73 -17.00
N PHE A 555 -1.28 1.71 -16.54
CA PHE A 555 -0.56 0.80 -17.42
C PHE A 555 -1.51 0.09 -18.39
N SER A 556 -2.55 -0.56 -17.89
CA SER A 556 -3.50 -1.32 -18.71
C SER A 556 -4.26 -0.43 -19.69
N ALA A 557 -4.68 0.77 -19.27
CA ALA A 557 -5.32 1.75 -20.15
C ALA A 557 -4.36 2.24 -21.25
N ALA A 558 -3.09 2.49 -20.93
CA ALA A 558 -2.09 2.90 -21.90
C ALA A 558 -1.75 1.79 -22.91
N VAL A 559 -1.69 0.54 -22.47
CA VAL A 559 -1.48 -0.62 -23.36
C VAL A 559 -2.65 -0.76 -24.33
N ARG A 560 -3.89 -0.69 -23.87
CA ARG A 560 -5.08 -0.73 -24.76
C ARG A 560 -5.07 0.43 -25.74
N TYR A 561 -4.78 1.64 -25.26
CA TYR A 561 -4.68 2.81 -26.13
C TYR A 561 -3.56 2.65 -27.18
N ALA A 562 -2.41 2.07 -26.82
CA ALA A 562 -1.33 1.79 -27.76
C ALA A 562 -1.79 0.82 -28.88
N ILE A 563 -2.55 -0.23 -28.53
CA ILE A 563 -3.15 -1.16 -29.50
C ILE A 563 -4.12 -0.41 -30.42
N GLU A 564 -5.01 0.43 -29.87
CA GLU A 564 -5.96 1.25 -30.63
C GLU A 564 -5.27 2.23 -31.59
N GLN A 565 -4.13 2.79 -31.17
CA GLN A 565 -3.30 3.67 -32.02
C GLN A 565 -2.46 2.90 -33.04
N GLY A 566 -2.58 1.57 -33.13
CA GLY A 566 -1.83 0.74 -34.07
C GLY A 566 -0.33 0.69 -33.77
N CYS A 567 0.06 0.89 -32.51
CA CYS A 567 1.46 0.72 -32.11
C CYS A 567 1.86 -0.75 -32.21
N GLU A 568 3.09 -0.99 -32.62
CA GLU A 568 3.63 -2.33 -32.89
C GLU A 568 4.66 -2.76 -31.86
N VAL A 569 5.23 -1.79 -31.15
CA VAL A 569 6.16 -1.97 -30.04
C VAL A 569 5.74 -1.05 -28.90
N ILE A 570 5.84 -1.56 -27.68
CA ILE A 570 5.72 -0.78 -26.44
C ILE A 570 7.09 -0.79 -25.78
N SER A 571 7.64 0.40 -25.52
CA SER A 571 8.83 0.58 -24.68
C SER A 571 8.41 1.11 -23.32
N MET A 572 8.76 0.40 -22.25
CA MET A 572 8.39 0.80 -20.89
C MET A 572 9.52 0.58 -19.89
N SER A 573 9.96 1.65 -19.23
CA SER A 573 11.08 1.60 -18.28
C SER A 573 10.61 1.68 -16.83
N MET A 574 9.60 0.88 -16.48
CA MET A 574 8.94 0.87 -15.18
C MET A 574 8.68 -0.55 -14.69
N ALA A 575 8.50 -0.71 -13.38
CA ALA A 575 8.14 -1.99 -12.77
C ALA A 575 7.12 -1.83 -11.64
N GLY A 576 6.30 -2.85 -11.42
CA GLY A 576 5.29 -2.89 -10.36
C GLY A 576 5.05 -4.32 -9.87
N LYS A 577 4.04 -4.48 -9.01
CA LYS A 577 3.55 -5.80 -8.61
C LYS A 577 2.53 -6.30 -9.64
N PRO A 578 2.45 -7.62 -9.86
CA PRO A 578 1.50 -8.18 -10.83
C PRO A 578 0.09 -8.19 -10.26
N ASP A 579 -0.89 -7.92 -11.13
CA ASP A 579 -2.30 -8.16 -10.86
C ASP A 579 -3.01 -8.64 -12.14
N ASN A 580 -4.29 -8.99 -12.01
CA ASN A 580 -5.10 -9.52 -13.11
C ASN A 580 -5.16 -8.55 -14.31
N ARG A 581 -5.25 -7.24 -14.04
CA ARG A 581 -5.39 -6.21 -15.07
C ARG A 581 -4.12 -6.04 -15.88
N MET A 582 -2.98 -6.08 -15.20
CA MET A 582 -1.66 -6.05 -15.84
C MET A 582 -1.47 -7.29 -16.71
N ALA A 583 -1.81 -8.49 -16.20
CA ALA A 583 -1.71 -9.73 -16.95
C ALA A 583 -2.61 -9.73 -18.19
N GLN A 584 -3.87 -9.28 -18.07
CA GLN A 584 -4.80 -9.18 -19.20
C GLN A 584 -4.31 -8.19 -20.25
N ALA A 585 -3.86 -7.00 -19.85
CA ALA A 585 -3.32 -6.01 -20.80
C ALA A 585 -2.10 -6.53 -21.57
N VAL A 586 -1.21 -7.27 -20.90
CA VAL A 586 -0.07 -7.95 -21.55
C VAL A 586 -0.56 -9.03 -22.52
N ASN A 587 -1.59 -9.80 -22.17
CA ASN A 587 -2.18 -10.77 -23.08
C ASN A 587 -2.79 -10.11 -24.32
N ASP A 588 -3.57 -9.04 -24.14
CA ASP A 588 -4.22 -8.28 -25.21
C ASP A 588 -3.19 -7.74 -26.21
N ALA A 589 -2.09 -7.15 -25.71
CA ALA A 589 -1.01 -6.64 -26.54
C ALA A 589 -0.31 -7.75 -27.34
N TYR A 590 0.00 -8.87 -26.69
CA TYR A 590 0.64 -10.02 -27.33
C TYR A 590 -0.24 -10.62 -28.43
N GLU A 591 -1.53 -10.78 -28.15
CA GLU A 591 -2.51 -11.31 -29.12
C GLU A 591 -2.78 -10.32 -30.25
N ALA A 592 -2.65 -9.02 -30.01
CA ALA A 592 -2.66 -7.97 -31.04
C ALA A 592 -1.34 -7.86 -31.84
N GLY A 593 -0.31 -8.66 -31.52
CA GLY A 593 0.99 -8.64 -32.21
C GLY A 593 1.89 -7.46 -31.83
N VAL A 594 1.69 -6.90 -30.64
CA VAL A 594 2.49 -5.80 -30.09
C VAL A 594 3.62 -6.37 -29.23
N VAL A 595 4.86 -6.01 -29.56
CA VAL A 595 6.04 -6.41 -28.77
C VAL A 595 6.18 -5.50 -27.56
N ILE A 596 6.00 -6.03 -26.35
CA ILE A 596 6.30 -5.28 -25.12
C ILE A 596 7.74 -5.54 -24.69
N VAL A 597 8.50 -4.46 -24.52
CA VAL A 597 9.82 -4.46 -23.90
C VAL A 597 9.76 -3.68 -22.61
N SER A 598 10.08 -4.33 -21.49
CA SER A 598 10.03 -3.72 -20.16
C SER A 598 11.36 -3.84 -19.45
N ALA A 599 11.73 -2.80 -18.69
CA ALA A 599 12.90 -2.86 -17.81
C ALA A 599 12.79 -4.03 -16.81
N ALA A 600 13.85 -4.81 -16.65
CA ALA A 600 13.87 -5.91 -15.68
C ALA A 600 13.79 -5.45 -14.21
N SER A 601 13.98 -4.14 -13.94
CA SER A 601 14.17 -3.49 -12.64
C SER A 601 15.63 -3.23 -12.30
N ASN A 602 15.86 -2.34 -11.35
CA ASN A 602 17.15 -2.09 -10.72
C ASN A 602 17.08 -2.43 -9.24
N CYS A 603 18.23 -2.77 -8.66
CA CYS A 603 18.36 -2.94 -7.23
C CYS A 603 19.60 -2.20 -6.70
N TRP A 604 19.67 -2.00 -5.39
CA TRP A 604 20.81 -1.31 -4.77
C TRP A 604 21.66 -2.31 -3.99
N TYR A 605 22.97 -2.12 -4.00
CA TYR A 605 23.90 -2.96 -3.22
C TYR A 605 24.37 -2.29 -1.92
N LYS A 606 24.07 -1.00 -1.72
CA LYS A 606 24.32 -0.21 -0.50
C LYS A 606 23.15 0.74 -0.21
N GLY A 607 23.07 1.24 1.03
CA GLY A 607 22.06 2.20 1.46
C GLY A 607 20.69 1.56 1.77
N THR A 608 19.68 2.39 2.02
CA THR A 608 18.31 1.93 2.35
C THR A 608 17.63 1.15 1.23
N GLY A 609 18.03 1.41 -0.03
CA GLY A 609 17.55 0.67 -1.20
C GLY A 609 18.08 -0.78 -1.27
N ALA A 610 19.11 -1.14 -0.49
CA ALA A 610 19.71 -2.47 -0.56
C ALA A 610 18.80 -3.60 -0.08
N LEU A 611 17.71 -3.24 0.60
CA LEU A 611 16.68 -4.18 1.01
C LEU A 611 15.84 -4.64 -0.19
N LEU A 612 15.61 -3.79 -1.21
CA LEU A 612 14.69 -4.07 -2.31
C LEU A 612 15.02 -5.39 -3.05
N PRO A 613 14.00 -6.07 -3.61
CA PRO A 613 14.23 -7.32 -4.35
C PRO A 613 15.24 -7.17 -5.47
N LYS A 614 16.13 -8.17 -5.59
CA LYS A 614 17.20 -8.27 -6.59
C LYS A 614 16.85 -9.30 -7.66
N CYS A 615 15.72 -9.09 -8.32
CA CYS A 615 15.18 -10.00 -9.33
C CYS A 615 14.37 -9.25 -10.39
N VAL A 616 14.05 -9.95 -11.48
CA VAL A 616 13.16 -9.44 -12.53
C VAL A 616 11.76 -9.22 -11.94
N MET A 617 11.28 -7.99 -12.07
CA MET A 617 9.96 -7.54 -11.58
C MET A 617 8.91 -7.51 -12.70
N PHE A 618 7.64 -7.31 -12.37
CA PHE A 618 6.55 -7.26 -13.34
C PHE A 618 6.42 -5.86 -13.97
N PRO A 619 5.96 -5.74 -15.22
CA PRO A 619 5.51 -6.81 -16.11
C PRO A 619 6.64 -7.57 -16.84
N ALA A 620 7.90 -7.17 -16.69
CA ALA A 620 9.02 -7.81 -17.37
C ALA A 620 9.13 -9.33 -17.06
N ALA A 621 8.68 -9.75 -15.87
CA ALA A 621 8.63 -11.16 -15.49
C ALA A 621 7.58 -12.01 -16.22
N PHE A 622 6.62 -11.42 -16.95
CA PHE A 622 5.65 -12.20 -17.74
C PHE A 622 6.31 -12.76 -19.00
N GLU A 623 6.02 -14.02 -19.35
CA GLU A 623 6.56 -14.67 -20.54
C GLU A 623 6.20 -13.98 -21.88
N ARG A 624 5.15 -13.16 -21.87
CA ARG A 624 4.70 -12.35 -23.01
C ARG A 624 5.40 -10.98 -23.12
N VAL A 625 6.36 -10.70 -22.24
CA VAL A 625 7.19 -9.48 -22.25
C VAL A 625 8.67 -9.82 -22.46
N ILE A 626 9.41 -8.97 -23.18
CA ILE A 626 10.88 -9.06 -23.23
C ILE A 626 11.44 -8.26 -22.04
N ALA A 627 12.13 -8.94 -21.13
CA ALA A 627 12.77 -8.30 -19.98
C ALA A 627 14.14 -7.73 -20.37
N ALA A 628 14.27 -6.41 -20.39
CA ALA A 628 15.53 -5.75 -20.69
C ALA A 628 16.46 -5.75 -19.45
N THR A 629 17.54 -6.51 -19.51
CA THR A 629 18.61 -6.50 -18.50
C THR A 629 19.82 -5.67 -18.97
N GLY A 630 20.84 -5.53 -18.12
CA GLY A 630 21.96 -4.62 -18.38
C GLY A 630 23.30 -5.32 -18.63
N ALA A 631 23.97 -4.93 -19.72
CA ALA A 631 25.37 -5.22 -19.99
C ALA A 631 26.19 -3.93 -20.01
N MET A 632 27.36 -3.93 -19.40
CA MET A 632 28.24 -2.77 -19.33
C MET A 632 29.02 -2.59 -20.64
N PHE A 633 29.74 -1.47 -20.73
CA PHE A 633 30.59 -1.15 -21.88
C PHE A 633 31.64 -2.21 -22.22
N ASP A 634 32.19 -2.90 -21.22
CA ASP A 634 33.13 -4.02 -21.44
C ASP A 634 32.43 -5.38 -21.57
N HIS A 635 31.13 -5.36 -21.88
CA HIS A 635 30.24 -6.52 -22.00
C HIS A 635 30.10 -7.38 -20.73
N GLN A 636 30.59 -6.91 -19.58
CA GLN A 636 30.36 -7.53 -18.29
C GLN A 636 28.96 -7.20 -17.75
N PRO A 637 28.39 -8.02 -16.86
CA PRO A 637 27.05 -7.76 -16.34
C PRO A 637 27.00 -6.46 -15.54
N TYR A 638 25.87 -5.74 -15.60
CA TYR A 638 25.60 -4.59 -14.73
C TYR A 638 25.28 -5.06 -13.28
N ASP A 639 26.26 -5.68 -12.64
CA ASP A 639 26.26 -6.25 -11.29
C ASP A 639 27.51 -5.75 -10.55
N VAL A 640 27.34 -5.36 -9.28
CA VAL A 640 28.39 -4.89 -8.38
C VAL A 640 29.62 -5.81 -8.35
N LYS A 641 29.46 -7.11 -8.60
CA LYS A 641 30.54 -8.10 -8.67
C LYS A 641 31.58 -7.80 -9.75
N PHE A 642 31.21 -7.04 -10.77
CA PHE A 642 32.08 -6.72 -11.91
C PHE A 642 32.59 -5.27 -11.90
N LEU A 643 32.39 -4.53 -10.80
CA LEU A 643 32.91 -3.17 -10.63
C LEU A 643 34.44 -3.13 -10.69
N ARG A 644 34.98 -2.08 -11.34
CA ARG A 644 36.40 -1.74 -11.27
C ARG A 644 36.65 -0.97 -9.95
N THR A 645 37.72 -1.27 -9.22
CA THR A 645 37.85 -0.99 -7.78
C THR A 645 37.98 0.50 -7.38
N ASN A 646 37.32 0.84 -6.25
CA ASN A 646 37.53 1.96 -5.30
C ASN A 646 37.40 3.43 -5.78
N GLY A 647 36.17 3.91 -6.00
CA GLY A 647 35.84 5.35 -6.05
C GLY A 647 35.12 5.86 -4.78
N GLU A 648 35.59 6.98 -4.22
CA GLU A 648 34.92 7.70 -3.12
C GLU A 648 33.69 8.53 -3.59
N ARG A 649 32.66 8.53 -2.74
CA ARG A 649 31.40 9.32 -2.65
C ARG A 649 31.01 10.26 -3.83
N ALA A 650 29.88 9.97 -4.50
CA ALA A 650 28.59 10.71 -4.45
C ALA A 650 27.64 10.31 -5.62
N ILE A 651 26.32 10.52 -5.41
CA ILE A 651 25.12 10.31 -6.27
C ILE A 651 24.27 9.06 -5.94
N GLY A 652 22.93 9.21 -5.91
CA GLY A 652 21.97 8.16 -5.54
C GLY A 652 21.93 6.94 -6.47
N THR A 653 22.36 7.09 -7.73
CA THR A 653 22.50 6.01 -8.72
C THR A 653 23.84 5.25 -8.62
N GLN A 654 24.83 5.76 -7.87
CA GLN A 654 26.15 5.12 -7.74
C GLN A 654 26.06 3.68 -7.19
N TYR A 655 25.11 3.43 -6.27
CA TYR A 655 24.90 2.12 -5.66
C TYR A 655 23.83 1.27 -6.36
N MET A 656 23.29 1.75 -7.46
CA MET A 656 22.32 1.04 -8.28
C MET A 656 23.04 0.03 -9.17
N GLN A 657 22.42 -1.12 -9.38
CA GLN A 657 22.82 -2.17 -10.33
C GLN A 657 21.56 -2.71 -11.01
N GLY A 658 21.71 -3.52 -12.05
CA GLY A 658 20.58 -4.15 -12.72
C GLY A 658 19.89 -5.18 -11.83
N SER A 659 18.72 -5.65 -12.24
CA SER A 659 18.13 -6.87 -11.71
C SER A 659 18.24 -8.01 -12.71
N TRP A 660 18.42 -9.22 -12.21
CA TRP A 660 18.46 -10.47 -12.98
C TRP A 660 17.97 -11.61 -12.09
N GLY A 661 17.55 -12.70 -12.72
CA GLY A 661 17.03 -13.87 -12.02
C GLY A 661 15.63 -13.69 -11.40
N PRO A 662 15.09 -14.74 -10.76
CA PRO A 662 15.57 -16.13 -10.83
C PRO A 662 15.53 -16.69 -12.26
N ALA A 663 16.15 -17.85 -12.50
CA ALA A 663 16.35 -18.40 -13.84
C ALA A 663 15.03 -18.53 -14.63
N SER A 664 13.92 -18.87 -13.97
CA SER A 664 12.60 -18.93 -14.58
C SER A 664 12.11 -17.62 -15.18
N ARG A 665 12.55 -16.46 -14.65
CA ARG A 665 12.22 -15.12 -15.16
C ARG A 665 13.23 -14.59 -16.18
N MET A 666 14.30 -15.34 -16.45
CA MET A 666 15.34 -14.96 -17.43
C MET A 666 15.11 -15.55 -18.82
N THR A 667 14.15 -16.46 -18.97
CA THR A 667 13.87 -17.19 -20.21
C THR A 667 13.52 -16.26 -21.39
N ARG A 668 12.95 -15.09 -21.11
CA ARG A 668 12.59 -14.05 -22.11
C ARG A 668 13.38 -12.76 -21.92
N ALA A 669 14.47 -12.80 -21.16
CA ALA A 669 15.32 -11.64 -20.97
C ALA A 669 16.30 -11.45 -22.13
N LEU A 670 16.67 -10.20 -22.40
CA LEU A 670 17.70 -9.80 -23.34
C LEU A 670 18.45 -8.59 -22.78
N ALA A 671 19.78 -8.65 -22.75
CA ALA A 671 20.59 -7.54 -22.27
C ALA A 671 20.81 -6.48 -23.35
N ALA A 672 20.82 -5.21 -22.95
CA ALA A 672 21.38 -4.13 -23.74
C ALA A 672 22.22 -3.20 -22.86
N TYR A 673 22.84 -2.20 -23.47
CA TYR A 673 23.98 -1.53 -22.87
C TYR A 673 23.60 -0.48 -21.81
N THR A 674 24.21 -0.58 -20.63
CA THR A 674 24.05 0.29 -19.44
C THR A 674 25.14 -0.05 -18.42
N PRO A 675 25.57 0.87 -17.53
CA PRO A 675 25.16 2.27 -17.40
C PRO A 675 26.07 3.17 -18.22
N ASN A 676 26.13 4.45 -17.86
CA ASN A 676 26.92 5.47 -18.53
C ASN A 676 26.60 5.62 -20.04
N THR A 677 25.34 5.38 -20.39
CA THR A 677 24.77 5.76 -21.69
C THR A 677 24.45 7.27 -21.70
N PRO A 678 24.28 7.89 -22.89
CA PRO A 678 23.77 9.25 -22.95
C PRO A 678 22.40 9.36 -22.30
N TRP A 679 22.19 10.38 -21.48
CA TRP A 679 20.91 10.68 -20.84
C TRP A 679 20.52 12.13 -21.12
N ALA A 680 19.40 12.34 -21.81
CA ALA A 680 18.89 13.69 -22.07
C ALA A 680 18.50 14.39 -20.76
N SER A 681 18.81 15.68 -20.65
CA SER A 681 18.54 16.50 -19.46
C SER A 681 18.26 17.96 -19.83
N THR A 682 17.68 18.72 -18.92
CA THR A 682 17.39 20.15 -19.14
C THR A 682 18.54 21.09 -18.79
N ALA A 683 19.45 20.70 -17.88
CA ALA A 683 20.60 21.54 -17.50
C ALA A 683 21.79 21.40 -18.46
N HIS A 684 22.01 20.18 -18.96
CA HIS A 684 22.94 19.86 -20.04
C HIS A 684 22.18 19.05 -21.09
N THR A 685 22.45 19.26 -22.39
CA THR A 685 21.76 18.50 -23.45
C THR A 685 21.91 16.98 -23.25
N PHE A 686 23.05 16.53 -22.74
CA PHE A 686 23.23 15.17 -22.26
C PHE A 686 24.06 15.10 -20.97
N LEU A 687 23.69 14.18 -20.09
CA LEU A 687 24.54 13.62 -19.04
C LEU A 687 25.20 12.34 -19.57
N ARG A 688 26.40 12.03 -19.08
CA ARG A 688 27.11 10.77 -19.39
C ARG A 688 26.85 9.65 -18.37
N SER A 689 25.87 9.86 -17.50
CA SER A 689 25.54 9.01 -16.36
C SER A 689 24.21 8.26 -16.54
N GLY A 690 23.71 8.13 -17.77
CA GLY A 690 22.51 7.34 -18.07
C GLY A 690 22.68 5.91 -17.61
N GLY A 691 21.88 5.48 -16.64
CA GLY A 691 22.10 4.19 -15.99
C GLY A 691 20.81 3.48 -15.61
N GLY A 692 20.94 2.18 -15.37
CA GLY A 692 19.83 1.30 -15.05
C GLY A 692 19.32 0.53 -16.27
N THR A 693 18.56 -0.53 -16.02
CA THR A 693 17.84 -1.27 -17.07
C THR A 693 16.93 -0.38 -17.91
N SER A 694 16.51 0.77 -17.39
CA SER A 694 15.80 1.83 -18.14
C SER A 694 16.57 2.37 -19.35
N SER A 695 17.91 2.31 -19.34
CA SER A 695 18.73 2.68 -20.50
C SER A 695 18.83 1.55 -21.53
N ALA A 696 18.71 0.30 -21.08
CA ALA A 696 18.74 -0.90 -21.93
C ALA A 696 17.39 -1.13 -22.66
N THR A 697 16.26 -0.91 -21.98
CA THR A 697 14.90 -1.04 -22.53
C THR A 697 14.69 -0.37 -23.90
N PRO A 698 14.98 0.93 -24.07
CA PRO A 698 14.74 1.61 -25.34
C PRO A 698 15.60 1.04 -26.49
N GLN A 699 16.79 0.52 -26.20
CA GLN A 699 17.65 -0.11 -27.21
C GLN A 699 17.03 -1.42 -27.74
N VAL A 700 16.51 -2.27 -26.84
CA VAL A 700 15.83 -3.52 -27.21
C VAL A 700 14.53 -3.23 -27.97
N ALA A 701 13.76 -2.23 -27.53
CA ALA A 701 12.55 -1.79 -28.22
C ALA A 701 12.85 -1.22 -29.62
N ALA A 702 13.93 -0.43 -29.77
CA ALA A 702 14.38 0.06 -31.06
C ALA A 702 14.77 -1.08 -32.00
N ALA A 703 15.53 -2.07 -31.52
CA ALA A 703 15.91 -3.23 -32.34
C ALA A 703 14.70 -4.06 -32.81
N ALA A 704 13.72 -4.29 -31.92
CA ALA A 704 12.46 -4.93 -32.27
C ALA A 704 11.73 -4.16 -33.39
N ALA A 705 11.63 -2.84 -33.25
CA ALA A 705 10.96 -1.97 -34.21
C ALA A 705 11.70 -1.92 -35.56
N LEU A 706 13.04 -1.87 -35.56
CA LEU A 706 13.87 -1.94 -36.77
C LEU A 706 13.63 -3.25 -37.52
N TRP A 707 13.59 -4.38 -36.80
CA TRP A 707 13.35 -5.68 -37.41
C TRP A 707 11.95 -5.77 -38.02
N ILE A 708 10.93 -5.29 -37.32
CA ILE A 708 9.55 -5.21 -37.84
C ILE A 708 9.50 -4.39 -39.13
N ALA A 709 10.08 -3.19 -39.12
CA ALA A 709 10.07 -2.30 -40.28
C ALA A 709 10.83 -2.90 -41.49
N TYR A 710 11.92 -3.63 -41.25
CA TYR A 710 12.72 -4.24 -42.30
C TYR A 710 12.05 -5.48 -42.92
N HIS A 711 11.45 -6.34 -42.10
CA HIS A 711 10.88 -7.63 -42.51
C HIS A 711 9.35 -7.62 -42.71
N ARG A 712 8.71 -6.44 -42.67
CA ARG A 712 7.25 -6.30 -42.80
C ARG A 712 6.65 -7.08 -43.96
N GLU A 713 7.16 -6.89 -45.17
CA GLU A 713 6.61 -7.55 -46.37
C GLU A 713 6.65 -9.07 -46.29
N GLU A 714 7.68 -9.64 -45.66
CA GLU A 714 7.79 -11.09 -45.48
C GLU A 714 6.78 -11.59 -44.43
N MET A 715 6.66 -10.88 -43.31
CA MET A 715 5.65 -11.18 -42.28
C MET A 715 4.21 -11.09 -42.83
N GLU A 716 3.91 -10.08 -43.65
CA GLU A 716 2.61 -9.95 -44.33
C GLU A 716 2.34 -11.14 -45.26
N LYS A 717 3.33 -11.56 -46.07
CA LYS A 717 3.21 -12.74 -46.95
C LYS A 717 3.02 -14.04 -46.18
N LYS A 718 3.61 -14.16 -44.99
CA LYS A 718 3.42 -15.33 -44.10
C LYS A 718 2.12 -15.29 -43.29
N GLY A 719 1.33 -14.21 -43.40
CA GLY A 719 0.05 -14.06 -42.72
C GLY A 719 0.18 -13.65 -41.25
N TYR A 720 1.30 -13.08 -40.82
CA TYR A 720 1.53 -12.74 -39.40
C TYR A 720 0.76 -11.50 -38.94
N TYR A 721 0.04 -10.83 -39.84
CA TYR A 721 -0.88 -9.73 -39.53
C TYR A 721 -2.36 -10.16 -39.55
N GLU A 722 -2.64 -11.42 -39.90
CA GLU A 722 -3.99 -11.97 -39.92
C GLU A 722 -4.56 -12.08 -38.50
N GLU A 723 -5.86 -11.83 -38.36
CA GLU A 723 -6.54 -11.89 -37.07
C GLU A 723 -6.42 -13.29 -36.44
N GLY A 724 -6.15 -13.35 -35.13
CA GLY A 724 -5.85 -14.61 -34.42
C GLY A 724 -4.44 -15.18 -34.63
N ARG A 725 -3.63 -14.61 -35.54
CA ARG A 725 -2.24 -15.05 -35.84
C ARG A 725 -1.18 -14.00 -35.51
N LYS A 726 -1.59 -12.80 -35.09
CA LYS A 726 -0.70 -11.66 -34.81
C LYS A 726 0.37 -11.93 -33.75
N TRP A 727 0.15 -12.88 -32.84
CA TRP A 727 1.16 -13.32 -31.88
C TRP A 727 2.45 -13.85 -32.55
N LEU A 728 2.37 -14.39 -33.77
CA LEU A 728 3.52 -14.88 -34.53
C LEU A 728 4.53 -13.77 -34.80
N LYS A 729 4.07 -12.53 -35.00
CA LYS A 729 4.95 -11.37 -35.15
C LYS A 729 5.83 -11.17 -33.90
N VAL A 730 5.26 -11.31 -32.71
CA VAL A 730 6.00 -11.13 -31.45
C VAL A 730 7.07 -12.21 -31.31
N GLU A 731 6.72 -13.46 -31.58
CA GLU A 731 7.66 -14.58 -31.48
C GLU A 731 8.72 -14.56 -32.59
N ALA A 732 8.39 -14.07 -33.80
CA ALA A 732 9.36 -13.90 -34.87
C ALA A 732 10.42 -12.83 -34.52
N VAL A 733 9.98 -11.70 -33.94
CA VAL A 733 10.90 -10.68 -33.42
C VAL A 733 11.81 -11.27 -32.35
N ARG A 734 11.25 -12.00 -31.37
CA ARG A 734 12.05 -12.66 -30.32
C ARG A 734 13.04 -13.64 -30.91
N HIS A 735 12.60 -14.49 -31.83
CA HIS A 735 13.46 -15.44 -32.52
C HIS A 735 14.65 -14.74 -33.17
N ALA A 736 14.42 -13.66 -33.91
CA ALA A 736 15.47 -12.91 -34.57
C ALA A 736 16.45 -12.25 -33.60
N LEU A 737 15.93 -11.52 -32.60
CA LEU A 737 16.76 -10.84 -31.60
C LEU A 737 17.58 -11.83 -30.78
N TYR A 738 16.97 -12.94 -30.36
CA TYR A 738 17.63 -13.94 -29.52
C TYR A 738 18.66 -14.71 -30.33
N THR A 739 18.36 -15.10 -31.56
CA THR A 739 19.30 -15.85 -32.43
C THR A 739 20.57 -15.05 -32.72
N ALA A 740 20.44 -13.74 -32.93
CA ALA A 740 21.57 -12.86 -33.22
C ALA A 740 22.34 -12.38 -31.97
N ALA A 741 21.77 -12.53 -30.77
CA ALA A 741 22.36 -12.00 -29.55
C ALA A 741 23.75 -12.62 -29.27
N ALA A 742 24.65 -11.80 -28.72
CA ALA A 742 25.97 -12.25 -28.30
C ALA A 742 25.89 -13.03 -26.97
N ARG A 743 26.49 -14.23 -26.91
CA ARG A 743 26.38 -15.17 -25.77
C ARG A 743 27.75 -15.59 -25.24
N ASP A 744 28.07 -16.89 -25.33
CA ASP A 744 29.24 -17.53 -24.70
C ASP A 744 30.58 -16.90 -25.08
N ALA A 745 30.72 -16.44 -26.32
CA ALA A 745 31.94 -15.81 -26.81
C ALA A 745 32.25 -14.47 -26.11
N VAL A 746 31.23 -13.84 -25.52
CA VAL A 746 31.34 -12.55 -24.83
C VAL A 746 31.32 -12.74 -23.32
N PHE A 747 30.42 -13.59 -22.81
CA PHE A 747 30.34 -13.86 -21.38
C PHE A 747 29.78 -15.27 -21.11
N PRO A 748 30.53 -16.17 -20.43
CA PRO A 748 30.11 -17.57 -20.26
C PRO A 748 28.83 -17.77 -19.42
N GLU A 749 28.56 -16.94 -18.41
CA GLU A 749 27.35 -17.07 -17.56
C GLU A 749 26.17 -16.23 -18.09
N TRP A 750 26.04 -16.08 -19.42
CA TRP A 750 25.04 -15.20 -20.04
C TRP A 750 23.60 -15.57 -19.67
N GLU A 751 23.24 -16.85 -19.54
CA GLU A 751 21.87 -17.27 -19.19
C GLU A 751 21.37 -16.62 -17.89
N LYS A 752 22.28 -16.43 -16.93
CA LYS A 752 21.98 -15.88 -15.61
C LYS A 752 21.72 -14.38 -15.64
N TYR A 753 22.53 -13.61 -16.36
CA TYR A 753 22.51 -12.15 -16.31
C TYR A 753 21.83 -11.52 -17.54
N TYR A 754 21.90 -12.19 -18.68
CA TYR A 754 21.48 -11.68 -19.99
C TYR A 754 20.28 -12.42 -20.57
N GLY A 755 19.87 -13.54 -19.98
CA GLY A 755 18.76 -14.34 -20.49
C GLY A 755 19.14 -14.99 -21.82
N ASN A 756 18.85 -14.33 -22.93
CA ASN A 756 19.13 -14.79 -24.30
C ASN A 756 20.43 -14.23 -24.92
N GLY A 757 21.13 -13.34 -24.21
CA GLY A 757 22.40 -12.75 -24.65
C GLY A 757 22.36 -11.21 -24.66
N ILE A 758 23.38 -10.60 -25.26
CA ILE A 758 23.48 -9.15 -25.44
C ILE A 758 23.01 -8.76 -26.84
N LEU A 759 22.18 -7.73 -26.94
CA LEU A 759 21.59 -7.22 -28.17
C LEU A 759 22.62 -6.93 -29.28
N ARG A 760 22.31 -7.40 -30.49
CA ARG A 760 23.03 -7.14 -31.74
C ARG A 760 22.02 -6.82 -32.86
N ALA A 761 21.63 -5.54 -32.97
CA ALA A 761 20.51 -5.12 -33.81
C ALA A 761 20.77 -5.33 -35.30
N TRP A 762 21.98 -5.05 -35.79
CA TRP A 762 22.33 -5.25 -37.19
C TRP A 762 22.36 -6.73 -37.55
N ASP A 763 22.93 -7.56 -36.67
CA ASP A 763 22.98 -9.01 -36.87
C ASP A 763 21.55 -9.60 -36.86
N ALA A 764 20.66 -9.10 -36.00
CA ALA A 764 19.25 -9.49 -35.97
C ALA A 764 18.50 -9.18 -37.28
N LEU A 765 18.80 -8.06 -37.94
CA LEU A 765 18.21 -7.76 -39.26
C LEU A 765 18.55 -8.80 -40.32
N GLN A 766 19.66 -9.52 -40.17
CA GLN A 766 20.06 -10.59 -41.09
C GLN A 766 19.33 -11.92 -40.83
N VAL A 767 18.68 -12.05 -39.67
CA VAL A 767 17.81 -13.20 -39.38
C VAL A 767 16.46 -12.96 -40.07
N GLY A 768 16.11 -13.84 -41.00
CA GLY A 768 14.84 -13.80 -41.73
C GLY A 768 13.64 -14.07 -40.81
N VAL A 769 12.43 -13.92 -41.36
CA VAL A 769 11.22 -14.28 -40.62
C VAL A 769 11.19 -15.80 -40.45
N ALA A 770 11.19 -16.31 -39.22
CA ALA A 770 11.09 -17.75 -38.97
C ALA A 770 9.79 -18.34 -39.55
N ASP A 771 9.73 -19.65 -39.75
CA ASP A 771 8.46 -20.31 -40.08
C ASP A 771 7.62 -20.57 -38.82
N GLU A 772 6.30 -20.66 -38.96
CA GLU A 772 5.39 -20.88 -37.80
C GLU A 772 5.75 -22.15 -37.02
N SER A 773 6.29 -23.17 -37.67
CA SER A 773 6.75 -24.40 -37.00
C SER A 773 7.96 -24.21 -36.07
N GLU A 774 8.68 -23.10 -36.20
CA GLU A 774 9.83 -22.74 -35.36
C GLU A 774 9.44 -21.80 -34.21
N LEU A 775 8.19 -21.34 -34.18
CA LEU A 775 7.67 -20.39 -33.21
C LEU A 775 6.70 -21.08 -32.26
N SER A 776 6.83 -20.79 -30.97
CA SER A 776 5.95 -21.34 -29.94
C SER A 776 5.09 -20.24 -29.32
N LEU A 777 3.78 -20.45 -29.27
CA LEU A 777 2.87 -19.56 -28.54
C LEU A 777 3.29 -19.48 -27.07
N SER A 778 3.63 -18.27 -26.61
CA SER A 778 3.95 -18.05 -25.20
C SER A 778 2.74 -18.29 -24.30
N PRO A 779 2.92 -18.92 -23.12
CA PRO A 779 1.87 -19.04 -22.11
C PRO A 779 1.20 -17.69 -21.83
N LYS A 780 -0.08 -17.71 -21.47
CA LYS A 780 -0.75 -16.48 -21.03
C LYS A 780 0.00 -15.92 -19.82
N ALA A 781 0.07 -14.59 -19.71
CA ALA A 781 0.61 -13.91 -18.53
C ALA A 781 -0.11 -14.40 -17.25
N GLU A 782 -1.41 -14.60 -17.39
CA GLU A 782 -2.28 -15.28 -16.44
C GLU A 782 -1.85 -16.72 -16.12
N SER A 783 -1.32 -17.53 -17.03
CA SER A 783 -0.97 -18.93 -16.73
C SER A 783 0.27 -19.05 -15.85
N SER A 784 1.27 -18.20 -16.05
CA SER A 784 2.46 -18.16 -15.19
C SER A 784 2.11 -17.56 -13.82
N PHE A 785 1.30 -16.51 -13.81
CA PHE A 785 0.81 -15.85 -12.61
C PHE A 785 -0.23 -16.66 -11.81
N PHE A 786 -1.29 -17.15 -12.45
CA PHE A 786 -2.29 -18.02 -11.84
C PHE A 786 -1.77 -19.42 -11.59
N GLY A 787 -0.80 -19.95 -12.33
CA GLY A 787 -0.16 -21.21 -11.96
C GLY A 787 0.46 -21.11 -10.55
N ILE A 788 1.05 -19.96 -10.22
CA ILE A 788 1.57 -19.65 -8.88
C ILE A 788 0.41 -19.50 -7.89
N VAL A 789 -0.56 -18.64 -8.20
CA VAL A 789 -1.70 -18.36 -7.31
C VAL A 789 -2.53 -19.61 -7.03
N GLU A 790 -2.75 -20.48 -8.02
CA GLU A 790 -3.45 -21.76 -7.90
C GLU A 790 -2.63 -22.79 -7.13
N THR A 791 -1.30 -22.81 -7.32
CA THR A 791 -0.41 -23.66 -6.50
C THR A 791 -0.52 -23.26 -5.03
N VAL A 792 -0.36 -21.95 -4.75
CA VAL A 792 -0.48 -21.40 -3.39
C VAL A 792 -1.91 -21.59 -2.86
N GLY A 793 -2.93 -21.39 -3.69
CA GLY A 793 -4.33 -21.63 -3.34
C GLY A 793 -4.60 -23.10 -3.00
N SER A 794 -4.00 -24.03 -3.74
CA SER A 794 -4.10 -25.48 -3.50
C SER A 794 -3.41 -25.91 -2.21
N PHE A 795 -2.36 -25.20 -1.80
CA PHE A 795 -1.81 -25.33 -0.45
C PHE A 795 -2.83 -24.90 0.61
N PHE A 796 -3.47 -23.73 0.44
CA PHE A 796 -4.44 -23.23 1.41
C PHE A 796 -5.71 -24.06 1.53
N LYS A 797 -6.20 -24.67 0.43
CA LYS A 797 -7.36 -25.60 0.44
C LYS A 797 -7.26 -26.69 1.51
N ARG A 798 -6.05 -27.10 1.87
CA ARG A 798 -5.79 -28.19 2.82
C ARG A 798 -5.75 -27.72 4.29
N ARG A 799 -5.78 -26.41 4.55
CA ARG A 799 -5.56 -25.76 5.86
C ARG A 799 -6.86 -25.60 6.67
N LYS A 800 -6.73 -25.41 7.99
CA LYS A 800 -7.84 -25.30 8.93
C LYS A 800 -8.91 -24.28 8.51
N LEU A 801 -8.49 -23.07 8.08
CA LEU A 801 -9.38 -22.01 7.62
C LEU A 801 -10.39 -22.51 6.55
N PHE A 802 -9.94 -23.34 5.61
CA PHE A 802 -10.77 -23.83 4.50
C PHE A 802 -11.60 -25.07 4.83
N ARG A 803 -11.41 -25.68 6.01
CA ARG A 803 -12.26 -26.76 6.51
C ARG A 803 -13.55 -26.24 7.16
N ASN A 804 -13.55 -24.98 7.59
CA ASN A 804 -14.69 -24.34 8.22
C ASN A 804 -15.67 -23.77 7.17
N ALA A 805 -16.97 -23.84 7.44
CA ALA A 805 -18.02 -23.31 6.55
C ALA A 805 -18.24 -21.79 6.69
N GLY A 806 -17.45 -21.11 7.53
CA GLY A 806 -17.55 -19.66 7.75
C GLY A 806 -17.15 -18.83 6.52
N PRO A 807 -17.55 -17.54 6.51
CA PRO A 807 -17.16 -16.59 5.48
C PRO A 807 -15.63 -16.41 5.49
N LYS A 808 -15.02 -16.54 4.31
CA LYS A 808 -13.57 -16.47 4.11
C LYS A 808 -13.29 -16.02 2.68
N PRO A 809 -12.13 -15.40 2.42
CA PRO A 809 -11.72 -15.11 1.05
C PRO A 809 -11.44 -16.41 0.29
N PRO A 810 -11.60 -16.42 -1.05
CA PRO A 810 -11.23 -17.56 -1.87
C PRO A 810 -9.71 -17.80 -1.78
N GLU A 811 -9.29 -19.05 -1.97
CA GLU A 811 -7.90 -19.45 -1.84
C GLU A 811 -6.95 -18.69 -2.78
N ASN A 812 -7.44 -18.30 -3.96
CA ASN A 812 -6.67 -17.54 -4.94
C ASN A 812 -6.47 -16.08 -4.48
N ALA A 813 -7.42 -15.50 -3.75
CA ALA A 813 -7.24 -14.16 -3.18
C ALA A 813 -6.16 -14.16 -2.09
N LEU A 814 -6.06 -15.24 -1.29
CA LEU A 814 -4.95 -15.41 -0.35
C LEU A 814 -3.61 -15.69 -1.06
N GLY A 815 -3.63 -16.42 -2.17
CA GLY A 815 -2.44 -16.60 -3.02
C GLY A 815 -1.92 -15.28 -3.57
N MET A 816 -2.83 -14.42 -4.01
CA MET A 816 -2.53 -13.06 -4.45
C MET A 816 -1.99 -12.18 -3.33
N GLU A 817 -2.64 -12.21 -2.17
CA GLU A 817 -2.17 -11.51 -0.98
C GLU A 817 -0.74 -11.91 -0.62
N LEU A 818 -0.45 -13.21 -0.61
CA LEU A 818 0.89 -13.68 -0.28
C LEU A 818 1.92 -13.20 -1.32
N LEU A 819 1.60 -13.25 -2.61
CA LEU A 819 2.51 -12.76 -3.65
C LEU A 819 2.78 -11.25 -3.52
N HIS A 820 1.76 -10.47 -3.13
CA HIS A 820 1.94 -9.05 -2.80
C HIS A 820 2.78 -8.88 -1.54
N LEU A 821 2.56 -9.68 -0.49
CA LEU A 821 3.31 -9.63 0.76
C LEU A 821 4.81 -9.83 0.53
N LEU A 822 5.19 -10.82 -0.29
CA LEU A 822 6.58 -11.11 -0.67
C LEU A 822 7.30 -9.91 -1.31
N GLN A 823 6.54 -9.00 -1.91
CA GLN A 823 7.02 -7.78 -2.59
C GLN A 823 6.74 -6.50 -1.79
N THR A 824 6.08 -6.59 -0.63
CA THR A 824 5.72 -5.44 0.21
C THR A 824 6.55 -5.39 1.47
N ASP A 825 6.61 -6.49 2.22
CA ASP A 825 7.30 -6.51 3.50
C ASP A 825 8.81 -6.83 3.28
N PRO A 826 9.72 -5.94 3.71
CA PRO A 826 11.16 -6.12 3.51
C PRO A 826 11.73 -7.44 4.02
N ARG A 827 11.06 -8.09 4.98
CA ARG A 827 11.45 -9.41 5.49
C ARG A 827 11.49 -10.51 4.42
N PHE A 828 10.70 -10.37 3.35
CA PHE A 828 10.59 -11.38 2.31
C PHE A 828 11.36 -11.08 1.02
N TYR A 829 11.97 -9.90 0.91
CA TYR A 829 12.61 -9.48 -0.34
C TYR A 829 13.76 -10.39 -0.78
N GLU A 830 14.54 -10.89 0.16
CA GLU A 830 15.62 -11.84 -0.12
C GLU A 830 15.05 -13.14 -0.72
N LEU A 831 14.03 -13.69 -0.06
CA LEU A 831 13.35 -14.91 -0.48
C LEU A 831 12.73 -14.72 -1.87
N PHE A 832 11.96 -13.65 -2.06
CA PHE A 832 11.33 -13.32 -3.34
C PHE A 832 12.33 -13.16 -4.48
N SER A 833 13.55 -12.70 -4.18
CA SER A 833 14.61 -12.52 -5.17
C SER A 833 15.16 -13.84 -5.72
N ARG A 834 15.02 -14.94 -4.97
CA ARG A 834 15.56 -16.26 -5.33
C ARG A 834 14.49 -17.28 -5.67
N LEU A 835 13.31 -17.12 -5.10
CA LEU A 835 12.20 -18.07 -5.22
C LEU A 835 11.78 -18.23 -6.66
N ASP A 836 11.91 -19.45 -7.17
CA ASP A 836 11.30 -19.82 -8.44
C ASP A 836 9.79 -20.04 -8.24
N LEU A 837 9.02 -18.99 -8.53
CA LEU A 837 7.57 -19.06 -8.46
C LEU A 837 6.99 -20.09 -9.46
N GLY A 838 7.69 -20.38 -10.57
CA GLY A 838 7.30 -21.38 -11.55
C GLY A 838 7.48 -22.83 -11.07
N SER A 839 8.06 -23.05 -9.88
CA SER A 839 8.26 -24.37 -9.29
C SER A 839 7.28 -24.62 -8.14
N PRO A 840 6.18 -25.37 -8.37
CA PRO A 840 5.21 -25.65 -7.32
C PRO A 840 5.81 -26.31 -6.08
N SER A 841 6.78 -27.21 -6.29
CA SER A 841 7.47 -27.90 -5.20
C SER A 841 8.33 -26.98 -4.33
N GLU A 842 8.93 -25.96 -4.92
CA GLU A 842 9.74 -24.99 -4.18
C GLU A 842 8.85 -24.05 -3.38
N VAL A 843 7.77 -23.58 -4.00
CA VAL A 843 6.74 -22.77 -3.34
C VAL A 843 6.13 -23.52 -2.16
N GLU A 844 5.68 -24.77 -2.34
CA GLU A 844 5.12 -25.59 -1.26
C GLU A 844 6.12 -25.75 -0.10
N LYS A 845 7.40 -26.01 -0.41
CA LYS A 845 8.45 -26.15 0.62
C LYS A 845 8.64 -24.87 1.45
N VAL A 846 8.56 -23.69 0.81
CA VAL A 846 8.64 -22.40 1.50
C VAL A 846 7.43 -22.19 2.40
N LEU A 847 6.23 -22.52 1.92
CA LEU A 847 5.00 -22.38 2.70
C LEU A 847 4.95 -23.30 3.93
N GLU A 848 5.67 -24.43 3.89
CA GLU A 848 5.83 -25.36 5.01
C GLU A 848 6.96 -25.00 5.98
N ASP A 849 7.81 -24.02 5.66
CA ASP A 849 8.94 -23.62 6.49
C ASP A 849 8.49 -22.81 7.72
N GLY A 850 8.83 -23.28 8.92
CA GLY A 850 8.38 -22.64 10.16
C GLY A 850 8.91 -21.22 10.37
N VAL A 851 10.07 -20.85 9.81
CA VAL A 851 10.59 -19.48 9.89
C VAL A 851 9.77 -18.56 9.00
N PHE A 852 9.48 -18.99 7.77
CA PHE A 852 8.60 -18.27 6.86
C PHE A 852 7.21 -18.04 7.49
N GLN A 853 6.61 -19.08 8.07
CA GLN A 853 5.31 -18.97 8.74
C GLN A 853 5.33 -17.94 9.88
N ALA A 854 6.35 -17.99 10.76
CA ALA A 854 6.52 -17.02 11.83
C ALA A 854 6.68 -15.58 11.32
N GLN A 855 7.40 -15.38 10.21
CA GLN A 855 7.54 -14.07 9.58
C GLN A 855 6.21 -13.52 9.05
N VAL A 856 5.36 -14.36 8.46
CA VAL A 856 4.01 -13.93 8.01
C VAL A 856 3.15 -13.52 9.21
N LEU A 857 3.14 -14.31 10.28
CA LEU A 857 2.38 -13.99 11.49
C LEU A 857 2.75 -12.62 12.08
N GLN A 858 4.03 -12.27 12.03
CA GLN A 858 4.56 -10.99 12.49
C GLN A 858 4.43 -9.85 11.47
N SER A 859 3.96 -10.09 10.25
CA SER A 859 3.85 -9.04 9.26
C SER A 859 2.63 -8.13 9.53
N PRO A 860 2.79 -6.79 9.53
CA PRO A 860 1.66 -5.87 9.58
C PRO A 860 0.91 -5.80 8.24
N TYR A 861 1.55 -6.24 7.15
CA TYR A 861 0.99 -6.25 5.80
C TYR A 861 0.17 -7.52 5.49
N ALA A 862 0.25 -8.54 6.36
CA ALA A 862 -0.52 -9.77 6.23
C ALA A 862 -1.87 -9.61 6.94
N SER A 863 -2.95 -9.91 6.23
CA SER A 863 -4.29 -9.98 6.76
C SER A 863 -4.42 -11.11 7.78
N ALA A 864 -5.41 -11.00 8.67
CA ALA A 864 -5.70 -12.06 9.63
C ALA A 864 -6.04 -13.39 8.94
N TYR A 865 -6.67 -13.35 7.75
CA TYR A 865 -6.98 -14.55 6.98
C TYR A 865 -5.73 -15.24 6.46
N LEU A 866 -4.74 -14.49 5.94
CA LEU A 866 -3.48 -15.09 5.50
C LEU A 866 -2.71 -15.66 6.69
N LYS A 867 -2.68 -14.96 7.83
CA LYS A 867 -2.07 -15.45 9.07
C LYS A 867 -2.70 -16.77 9.53
N GLU A 868 -4.04 -16.86 9.53
CA GLU A 868 -4.74 -18.09 9.87
C GLU A 868 -4.51 -19.21 8.84
N ALA A 869 -4.50 -18.88 7.54
CA ALA A 869 -4.31 -19.85 6.47
C ALA A 869 -2.90 -20.46 6.45
N ILE A 870 -1.92 -19.76 6.99
CA ILE A 870 -0.54 -20.25 7.10
C ILE A 870 -0.35 -21.22 8.29
N LEU A 871 -1.21 -21.13 9.31
CA LEU A 871 -1.21 -22.06 10.44
C LEU A 871 -1.82 -23.42 10.02
N GLN A 872 -1.40 -24.49 10.70
CA GLN A 872 -1.82 -25.87 10.36
C GLN A 872 -3.26 -26.19 10.73
#